data_AF-A0A817Y3D1-F1
#
_entry.id   AF-A0A817Y3D1-F1
#
_cell.length_a   1.000
_cell.length_b   1.000
_cell.length_c   1.000
_cell.angle_alpha   90.00
_cell.angle_beta   90.00
_cell.angle_gamma   90.00
#
_symmetry.space_group_name_H-M   'P 1'
#
loop_
_entity.id
_entity.type
_entity.pdbx_description
1 polymer ?
#
loop_
_entity_poly.entity_id
_entity_poly.type
_entity_poly.pdbx_seq_one_letter_code
_entity_poly.pdbx_strand_id
1 'polypeptide(L)'
;MHLIEKLVLAFSLLDHKQKVTKDLSKESASFFWHQMLIDVLKQMPSNEESKEEMLNICRNYYRNNQYELNNIEEFRRNYTRDKAIEWYTAECFLYRLLNKALRTENIELLYNFRFFLIGLCAALKEQRDNLKDKDIFTVYRGTTIPLEEIEKLKENVGKIISTNGFLSTSRNIDVSRQFLQNTLNSNTHGPVLFKINVDPSLKMVIFADVENKTQIQGEQEVLFNLNSVFKIKSLDYNSAYLCWMIELKSTDECSDMIQQYLTFSKQQLDEYSPIIKFGRLLLNEMGQVNQAGKYFNMLLKSLPSDHSDIASVHNAIGNVYERKGEFNLALKNYELAHQIRQEKVSPDHPHIAISLKNMGNIYSRRGNFNQALHCYQKALDIEEKFYPSDHLQKGMTILNIGLTYASTYDLDTALVHLHHALEIYKRVLPLQHLNIAQCLGNIGYVHKIKYDFRTTLDYYRQQLEMEEKCLPSNHPDLSKHLSWIVELYNKMGKIDKAMEFCKEKLDRQKNILGETHPQIARILMILAEVSKNIDPNQSVEYYNQSLSILERLTPSDHQATAECLTSMACFYGTLNMFDHALQCQLKANDLLRQVHSSDHVYLAHSLRNIAISYEKMNNKEEALHCLQESLSIYQFNYGPEDQNVKRTEADIARLNEKQNLASINEPVEIHVTEDQHPSC
;
A
#
# COMPACT_ATOMS: atom_id res chain seq x y z
N MET A 1 17.05 -18.45 2.56
CA MET A 1 16.41 -18.14 1.27
C MET A 1 17.46 -18.06 0.19
N HIS A 2 17.61 -19.15 -0.56
CA HIS A 2 18.70 -19.36 -1.50
C HIS A 2 18.55 -18.46 -2.73
N LEU A 3 19.69 -18.08 -3.33
CA LEU A 3 19.81 -17.34 -4.61
C LEU A 3 18.94 -17.88 -5.76
N ILE A 4 18.50 -19.14 -5.64
CA ILE A 4 17.63 -19.90 -6.56
C ILE A 4 16.19 -19.36 -6.56
N GLU A 5 15.66 -18.89 -5.42
CA GLU A 5 14.30 -18.28 -5.34
C GLU A 5 14.19 -16.97 -6.15
N LYS A 6 15.31 -16.40 -6.61
CA LYS A 6 15.38 -15.09 -7.27
C LYS A 6 15.82 -15.14 -8.74
N LEU A 7 15.90 -16.32 -9.37
CA LEU A 7 16.16 -16.46 -10.82
C LEU A 7 14.88 -16.41 -11.69
N VAL A 8 13.72 -16.23 -11.06
CA VAL A 8 12.40 -16.32 -11.67
C VAL A 8 11.99 -14.99 -12.32
N LEU A 9 11.38 -15.06 -13.50
CA LEU A 9 10.70 -13.93 -14.15
C LEU A 9 9.44 -13.57 -13.34
N ALA A 10 9.38 -12.36 -12.78
CA ALA A 10 8.21 -11.86 -12.07
C ALA A 10 7.27 -11.12 -13.02
N PHE A 11 5.96 -11.34 -12.85
CA PHE A 11 4.91 -10.73 -13.65
C PHE A 11 4.06 -9.79 -12.79
N SER A 12 3.62 -8.70 -13.39
CA SER A 12 2.58 -7.84 -12.82
C SER A 12 1.34 -7.92 -13.70
N LEU A 13 0.18 -8.14 -13.10
CA LEU A 13 -1.09 -8.35 -13.80
C LEU A 13 -1.91 -7.04 -13.84
N LEU A 14 -2.65 -6.84 -14.93
CA LEU A 14 -3.66 -5.80 -15.05
C LEU A 14 -5.07 -6.42 -15.05
N ASP A 15 -5.92 -5.95 -14.14
CA ASP A 15 -7.35 -6.25 -14.10
C ASP A 15 -8.16 -5.11 -14.73
N HIS A 16 -8.64 -5.32 -15.96
CA HIS A 16 -9.40 -4.33 -16.73
C HIS A 16 -10.74 -3.91 -16.10
N LYS A 17 -11.28 -4.68 -15.15
CA LYS A 17 -12.53 -4.33 -14.46
C LYS A 17 -12.30 -3.31 -13.34
N GLN A 18 -11.06 -3.13 -12.90
CA GLN A 18 -10.71 -2.14 -11.89
C GLN A 18 -10.69 -0.75 -12.54
N LYS A 19 -11.61 0.12 -12.11
CA LYS A 19 -11.50 1.55 -12.44
C LYS A 19 -10.17 2.07 -11.90
N VAL A 20 -9.52 2.92 -12.70
CA VAL A 20 -8.31 3.66 -12.32
C VAL A 20 -8.66 4.60 -11.17
N THR A 21 -8.55 4.08 -9.95
CA THR A 21 -8.70 4.82 -8.70
C THR A 21 -7.35 4.82 -8.00
N LYS A 22 -7.07 5.85 -7.19
CA LYS A 22 -5.83 6.02 -6.41
C LYS A 22 -5.51 4.87 -5.44
N ASP A 23 -6.41 3.92 -5.27
CA ASP A 23 -6.23 2.76 -4.43
C ASP A 23 -5.31 1.70 -5.08
N LEU A 24 -4.02 1.80 -4.76
CA LEU A 24 -2.95 0.88 -5.15
C LEU A 24 -2.79 -0.31 -4.20
N SER A 25 -3.81 -0.65 -3.39
CA SER A 25 -3.82 -1.89 -2.61
C SER A 25 -4.22 -3.15 -3.41
N LYS A 26 -4.41 -3.01 -4.74
CA LYS A 26 -4.98 -4.05 -5.61
C LYS A 26 -3.98 -4.77 -6.52
N GLU A 27 -4.44 -5.86 -7.12
CA GLU A 27 -3.70 -6.69 -8.09
C GLU A 27 -3.02 -5.88 -9.22
N SER A 28 -3.69 -4.82 -9.73
CA SER A 28 -3.13 -3.96 -10.80
C SER A 28 -2.09 -2.94 -10.34
N ALA A 29 -1.89 -2.77 -9.03
CA ALA A 29 -1.03 -1.71 -8.50
C ALA A 29 0.44 -1.91 -8.87
N SER A 30 0.93 -3.14 -8.73
CA SER A 30 2.29 -3.50 -9.14
C SER A 30 2.50 -3.25 -10.64
N PHE A 31 1.47 -3.50 -11.47
CA PHE A 31 1.54 -3.23 -12.91
C PHE A 31 1.77 -1.74 -13.17
N PHE A 32 0.91 -0.86 -12.63
CA PHE A 32 1.06 0.58 -12.84
C PHE A 32 2.32 1.15 -12.19
N TRP A 33 2.73 0.64 -11.03
CA TRP A 33 3.96 1.03 -10.36
C TRP A 33 5.18 0.93 -11.26
N HIS A 34 5.41 -0.24 -11.87
CA HIS A 34 6.56 -0.45 -12.75
C HIS A 34 6.55 0.51 -13.94
N GLN A 35 5.36 0.82 -14.48
CA GLN A 35 5.21 1.81 -15.55
C GLN A 35 5.63 3.23 -15.10
N MET A 36 5.20 3.63 -13.91
CA MET A 36 5.50 4.95 -13.34
C MET A 36 6.97 5.09 -12.93
N LEU A 37 7.51 4.06 -12.30
CA LEU A 37 8.88 4.02 -11.82
C LEU A 37 9.85 4.41 -12.94
N ILE A 38 9.68 3.79 -14.11
CA ILE A 38 10.52 4.05 -15.27
C ILE A 38 10.26 5.44 -15.85
N ASP A 39 9.01 5.90 -15.92
CA ASP A 39 8.70 7.25 -16.40
C ASP A 39 9.33 8.33 -15.51
N VAL A 40 9.35 8.14 -14.19
CA VAL A 40 10.04 9.04 -13.26
C VAL A 40 11.55 8.94 -13.39
N LEU A 41 12.12 7.73 -13.49
CA LEU A 41 13.55 7.56 -13.70
C LEU A 41 14.01 8.26 -14.99
N LYS A 42 13.24 8.18 -16.09
CA LYS A 42 13.52 8.88 -17.36
C LYS A 42 13.55 10.40 -17.27
N GLN A 43 12.89 10.98 -16.26
CA GLN A 43 12.92 12.42 -16.01
C GLN A 43 14.14 12.84 -15.19
N MET A 44 14.87 11.91 -14.57
CA MET A 44 16.05 12.22 -13.76
C MET A 44 17.27 12.58 -14.63
N PRO A 45 18.23 13.35 -14.08
CA PRO A 45 19.51 13.58 -14.75
C PRO A 45 20.24 12.27 -15.07
N SER A 46 20.66 12.15 -16.33
CA SER A 46 21.48 11.06 -16.88
C SER A 46 22.78 11.63 -17.45
N ASN A 47 23.56 12.28 -16.59
CA ASN A 47 24.82 12.96 -16.90
C ASN A 47 26.05 12.12 -16.46
N GLU A 48 27.26 12.60 -16.72
CA GLU A 48 28.50 11.91 -16.30
C GLU A 48 28.61 11.73 -14.77
N GLU A 49 28.02 12.64 -13.98
CA GLU A 49 27.96 12.47 -12.51
C GLU A 49 27.15 11.22 -12.13
N SER A 50 25.94 11.07 -12.67
CA SER A 50 25.12 9.86 -12.44
C SER A 50 25.78 8.57 -12.94
N LYS A 51 26.61 8.66 -13.99
CA LYS A 51 27.43 7.53 -14.46
C LYS A 51 28.52 7.19 -13.45
N GLU A 52 29.24 8.17 -12.91
CA GLU A 52 30.29 7.90 -11.90
C GLU A 52 29.69 7.40 -10.57
N GLU A 53 28.54 7.90 -10.13
CA GLU A 53 27.79 7.36 -8.99
C GLU A 53 27.50 5.86 -9.17
N MET A 54 26.95 5.49 -10.34
CA MET A 54 26.69 4.11 -10.70
C MET A 54 27.97 3.26 -10.65
N LEU A 55 29.05 3.75 -11.25
CA LEU A 55 30.33 3.03 -11.32
C LEU A 55 30.96 2.85 -9.94
N ASN A 56 30.86 3.84 -9.05
CA ASN A 56 31.36 3.73 -7.68
C ASN A 56 30.66 2.60 -6.89
N ILE A 57 29.35 2.45 -7.06
CA ILE A 57 28.60 1.34 -6.47
C ILE A 57 29.05 0.01 -7.07
N CYS A 58 29.25 -0.05 -8.39
CA CYS A 58 29.75 -1.25 -9.06
C CYS A 58 31.16 -1.62 -8.56
N ARG A 59 32.08 -0.65 -8.42
CA ARG A 59 33.44 -0.84 -7.88
C ARG A 59 33.39 -1.39 -6.46
N ASN A 60 32.54 -0.84 -5.60
CA ASN A 60 32.40 -1.32 -4.23
C ASN A 60 31.83 -2.74 -4.16
N TYR A 61 30.81 -3.03 -4.99
CA TYR A 61 30.20 -4.36 -5.06
C TYR A 61 31.20 -5.43 -5.56
N TYR A 62 32.00 -5.09 -6.57
CA TYR A 62 33.00 -5.97 -7.18
C TYR A 62 34.42 -5.72 -6.70
N ARG A 63 34.61 -5.15 -5.51
CA ARG A 63 35.93 -4.75 -4.96
C ARG A 63 36.99 -5.87 -4.94
N ASN A 64 36.55 -7.13 -4.90
CA ASN A 64 37.41 -8.32 -4.87
C ASN A 64 37.40 -9.11 -6.20
N ASN A 65 36.84 -8.56 -7.28
CA ASN A 65 36.74 -9.22 -8.59
C ASN A 65 37.44 -8.37 -9.67
N GLN A 66 38.71 -8.67 -9.94
CA GLN A 66 39.54 -7.90 -10.86
C GLN A 66 39.01 -7.89 -12.30
N TYR A 67 38.38 -8.98 -12.74
CA TYR A 67 37.78 -9.06 -14.08
C TYR A 67 36.66 -8.02 -14.24
N GLU A 68 35.74 -7.96 -13.28
CA GLU A 68 34.65 -6.98 -13.33
C GLU A 68 35.14 -5.55 -13.10
N LEU A 69 36.18 -5.34 -12.29
CA LEU A 69 36.81 -4.00 -12.14
C LEU A 69 37.41 -3.50 -13.45
N ASN A 70 38.04 -4.37 -14.24
CA ASN A 70 38.56 -4.00 -15.56
C ASN A 70 37.40 -3.64 -16.52
N ASN A 71 36.33 -4.43 -16.54
CA ASN A 71 35.13 -4.14 -17.34
C ASN A 71 34.47 -2.81 -16.93
N ILE A 72 34.46 -2.47 -15.64
CA ILE A 72 33.95 -1.19 -15.14
C ILE A 72 34.75 -0.01 -15.70
N GLU A 73 36.09 -0.09 -15.71
CA GLU A 73 36.93 0.97 -16.26
C GLU A 73 36.87 1.04 -17.79
N GLU A 74 36.68 -0.10 -18.47
CA GLU A 74 36.42 -0.12 -19.91
C GLU A 74 35.10 0.56 -20.24
N PHE A 75 34.01 0.20 -19.54
CA PHE A 75 32.72 0.87 -19.67
C PHE A 75 32.84 2.37 -19.44
N ARG A 76 33.55 2.79 -18.39
CA ARG A 76 33.75 4.20 -18.06
C ARG A 76 34.33 5.00 -19.23
N ARG A 77 35.32 4.45 -19.92
CA ARG A 77 36.04 5.11 -21.04
C ARG A 77 35.30 5.04 -22.37
N ASN A 78 34.68 3.89 -22.65
CA ASN A 78 34.22 3.55 -23.99
C ASN A 78 32.70 3.57 -24.17
N TYR A 79 31.93 3.75 -23.09
CA TYR A 79 30.47 3.75 -23.17
C TYR A 79 29.94 4.93 -23.99
N THR A 80 29.09 4.58 -24.95
CA THR A 80 28.24 5.49 -25.71
C THR A 80 26.82 4.92 -25.73
N ARG A 81 25.80 5.78 -25.89
CA ARG A 81 24.39 5.37 -25.79
C ARG A 81 23.99 4.34 -26.85
N ASP A 82 24.54 4.42 -28.04
CA ASP A 82 24.34 3.47 -29.15
C ASP A 82 24.83 2.05 -28.81
N LYS A 83 25.80 1.93 -27.89
CA LYS A 83 26.33 0.66 -27.39
C LYS A 83 25.61 0.12 -26.15
N ALA A 84 24.56 0.78 -25.67
CA ALA A 84 23.88 0.38 -24.44
C ALA A 84 23.34 -1.07 -24.50
N ILE A 85 22.80 -1.47 -25.66
CA ILE A 85 22.32 -2.85 -25.87
C ILE A 85 23.47 -3.86 -25.79
N GLU A 86 24.61 -3.56 -26.43
CA GLU A 86 25.80 -4.44 -26.42
C GLU A 86 26.34 -4.63 -25.00
N TRP A 87 26.41 -3.55 -24.23
CA TRP A 87 26.83 -3.61 -22.85
C TRP A 87 25.85 -4.36 -21.94
N TYR A 88 24.56 -4.34 -22.28
CA TYR A 88 23.55 -5.10 -21.54
C TYR A 88 23.60 -6.60 -21.88
N THR A 89 23.85 -6.97 -23.13
CA THR A 89 23.96 -8.38 -23.56
C THR A 89 25.36 -8.98 -23.35
N ALA A 90 26.34 -8.16 -22.96
CA ALA A 90 27.68 -8.61 -22.59
C ALA A 90 27.70 -9.37 -21.24
N GLU A 91 28.62 -10.34 -21.10
CA GLU A 91 28.88 -11.00 -19.82
C GLU A 91 29.71 -10.10 -18.88
N CYS A 92 29.06 -9.06 -18.34
CA CYS A 92 29.69 -8.12 -17.42
C CYS A 92 28.78 -7.75 -16.24
N PHE A 93 29.33 -6.94 -15.34
CA PHE A 93 28.68 -6.43 -14.14
C PHE A 93 27.29 -5.81 -14.37
N LEU A 94 27.05 -5.17 -15.52
CA LEU A 94 25.81 -4.45 -15.82
C LEU A 94 24.60 -5.36 -15.85
N TYR A 95 24.64 -6.41 -16.68
CA TYR A 95 23.54 -7.37 -16.79
C TYR A 95 23.19 -7.97 -15.43
N ARG A 96 24.21 -8.37 -14.66
CA ARG A 96 24.04 -9.04 -13.36
C ARG A 96 23.42 -8.12 -12.31
N LEU A 97 24.00 -6.93 -12.10
CA LEU A 97 23.54 -5.99 -11.09
C LEU A 97 22.21 -5.33 -11.45
N LEU A 98 22.02 -4.96 -12.72
CA LEU A 98 20.78 -4.31 -13.14
C LEU A 98 19.60 -5.29 -13.04
N ASN A 99 19.76 -6.51 -13.55
CA ASN A 99 18.69 -7.51 -13.41
C ASN A 99 18.47 -7.92 -11.97
N LYS A 100 19.51 -7.91 -11.11
CA LYS A 100 19.32 -8.06 -9.67
C LYS A 100 18.47 -6.91 -9.10
N ALA A 101 18.79 -5.67 -9.46
CA ALA A 101 18.06 -4.48 -8.99
C ALA A 101 16.58 -4.53 -9.36
N LEU A 102 16.28 -4.84 -10.63
CA LEU A 102 14.92 -4.99 -11.15
C LEU A 102 14.16 -6.12 -10.45
N ARG A 103 14.75 -7.32 -10.36
CA ARG A 103 14.11 -8.49 -9.73
C ARG A 103 13.85 -8.32 -8.23
N THR A 104 14.76 -7.65 -7.52
CA THR A 104 14.60 -7.42 -6.07
C THR A 104 13.89 -6.12 -5.74
N GLU A 105 13.45 -5.37 -6.77
CA GLU A 105 12.95 -4.00 -6.64
C GLU A 105 13.84 -3.15 -5.73
N ASN A 106 15.17 -3.32 -5.86
CA ASN A 106 16.11 -2.60 -5.01
C ASN A 106 16.20 -1.16 -5.52
N ILE A 107 15.40 -0.31 -4.90
CA ILE A 107 15.23 1.10 -5.21
C ILE A 107 16.54 1.88 -5.24
N GLU A 108 17.45 1.61 -4.30
CA GLU A 108 18.76 2.26 -4.27
C GLU A 108 19.56 1.90 -5.54
N LEU A 109 19.60 0.61 -5.90
CA LEU A 109 20.26 0.19 -7.14
C LEU A 109 19.54 0.73 -8.38
N LEU A 110 18.22 0.75 -8.42
CA LEU A 110 17.46 1.28 -9.57
C LEU A 110 17.71 2.78 -9.77
N TYR A 111 17.75 3.56 -8.69
CA TYR A 111 18.14 4.97 -8.75
C TYR A 111 19.57 5.15 -9.27
N ASN A 112 20.51 4.35 -8.78
CA ASN A 112 21.92 4.50 -9.18
C ASN A 112 22.18 4.01 -10.61
N PHE A 113 21.45 3.00 -11.08
CA PHE A 113 21.52 2.52 -12.46
C PHE A 113 20.72 3.36 -13.45
N ARG A 114 20.09 4.47 -13.02
CA ARG A 114 19.26 5.35 -13.87
C ARG A 114 19.97 5.76 -15.15
N PHE A 115 21.27 6.11 -15.06
CA PHE A 115 22.07 6.51 -16.23
C PHE A 115 22.03 5.48 -17.35
N PHE A 116 22.37 4.23 -17.01
CA PHE A 116 22.41 3.14 -17.99
C PHE A 116 21.01 2.69 -18.39
N LEU A 117 20.06 2.62 -17.45
CA LEU A 117 18.66 2.27 -17.71
C LEU A 117 18.00 3.20 -18.74
N ILE A 118 18.20 4.51 -18.60
CA ILE A 118 17.68 5.52 -19.52
C ILE A 118 18.32 5.36 -20.90
N GLY A 119 19.64 5.16 -20.95
CA GLY A 119 20.38 4.92 -22.19
C GLY A 119 19.91 3.66 -22.92
N LEU A 120 19.75 2.55 -22.21
CA LEU A 120 19.28 1.28 -22.75
C LEU A 120 17.84 1.38 -23.27
N CYS A 121 16.93 2.01 -22.52
CA CYS A 121 15.56 2.26 -22.98
C CYS A 121 15.52 3.10 -24.26
N ALA A 122 16.38 4.11 -24.37
CA ALA A 122 16.48 4.96 -25.56
C ALA A 122 17.00 4.16 -26.77
N ALA A 123 18.07 3.40 -26.60
CA ALA A 123 18.65 2.56 -27.65
C ALA A 123 17.65 1.51 -28.18
N LEU A 124 16.88 0.87 -27.30
CA LEU A 124 15.81 -0.06 -27.70
C LEU A 124 14.69 0.63 -28.49
N LYS A 125 14.35 1.87 -28.12
CA LYS A 125 13.32 2.64 -28.83
C LYS A 125 13.79 3.04 -30.24
N GLU A 126 15.03 3.48 -30.36
CA GLU A 126 15.65 3.80 -31.66
C GLU A 126 15.71 2.58 -32.58
N GLN A 127 16.08 1.41 -32.05
CA GLN A 127 16.05 0.15 -32.81
C GLN A 127 14.64 -0.20 -33.29
N ARG A 128 13.62 -0.07 -32.42
CA ARG A 128 12.23 -0.32 -32.79
C ARG A 128 11.77 0.55 -33.96
N ASP A 129 12.14 1.84 -33.99
CA ASP A 129 11.75 2.72 -35.08
C ASP A 129 12.27 2.25 -36.46
N ASN A 130 13.35 1.45 -36.49
CA ASN A 130 13.88 0.82 -37.69
C ASN A 130 13.18 -0.51 -38.09
N LEU A 131 12.27 -1.03 -37.25
CA LEU A 131 11.66 -2.36 -37.39
C LEU A 131 10.16 -2.34 -37.72
N LYS A 132 9.57 -1.15 -37.98
CA LYS A 132 8.11 -0.95 -38.12
C LYS A 132 7.43 -1.76 -39.23
N ASP A 133 8.18 -2.17 -40.26
CA ASP A 133 7.64 -2.86 -41.45
C ASP A 133 7.88 -4.39 -41.44
N LYS A 134 8.12 -5.00 -40.26
CA LYS A 134 8.33 -6.45 -40.14
C LYS A 134 7.03 -7.21 -39.92
N ASP A 135 6.96 -8.41 -40.51
CA ASP A 135 5.88 -9.37 -40.29
C ASP A 135 5.79 -9.82 -38.82
N ILE A 136 4.60 -10.25 -38.41
CA ILE A 136 4.37 -10.89 -37.11
C ILE A 136 5.28 -12.12 -36.98
N PHE A 137 5.96 -12.23 -35.84
CA PHE A 137 6.88 -13.33 -35.57
C PHE A 137 6.67 -13.92 -34.17
N THR A 138 7.23 -15.11 -33.94
CA THR A 138 7.17 -15.81 -32.66
C THR A 138 8.56 -15.88 -32.04
N VAL A 139 8.62 -15.67 -30.73
CA VAL A 139 9.82 -15.87 -29.90
C VAL A 139 9.49 -16.73 -28.70
N TYR A 140 10.54 -17.29 -28.12
CA TYR A 140 10.48 -18.26 -27.04
C TYR A 140 11.34 -17.82 -25.85
N ARG A 141 10.91 -18.19 -24.65
CA ARG A 141 11.71 -18.07 -23.43
C ARG A 141 11.46 -19.26 -22.52
N GLY A 142 12.50 -20.05 -22.27
CA GLY A 142 12.48 -21.09 -21.24
C GLY A 142 12.97 -20.56 -19.90
N THR A 143 12.26 -20.89 -18.81
CA THR A 143 12.63 -20.57 -17.43
C THR A 143 11.90 -21.50 -16.46
N THR A 144 12.23 -21.44 -15.18
CA THR A 144 11.36 -21.95 -14.10
C THR A 144 10.68 -20.81 -13.38
N ILE A 145 9.44 -21.05 -12.91
CA ILE A 145 8.71 -20.14 -12.03
C ILE A 145 8.03 -20.94 -10.89
N PRO A 146 7.68 -20.31 -9.75
CA PRO A 146 6.96 -20.96 -8.66
C PRO A 146 5.64 -21.56 -9.13
N LEU A 147 5.26 -22.72 -8.58
CA LEU A 147 4.01 -23.38 -8.93
C LEU A 147 2.77 -22.50 -8.65
N GLU A 148 2.80 -21.72 -7.57
CA GLU A 148 1.75 -20.74 -7.25
C GLU A 148 1.57 -19.67 -8.35
N GLU A 149 2.66 -19.21 -8.95
CA GLU A 149 2.60 -18.25 -10.06
C GLU A 149 2.03 -18.88 -11.33
N ILE A 150 2.24 -20.18 -11.55
CA ILE A 150 1.62 -20.91 -12.67
C ILE A 150 0.10 -20.97 -12.50
N GLU A 151 -0.39 -21.29 -11.30
CA GLU A 151 -1.83 -21.31 -11.02
C GLU A 151 -2.45 -19.91 -11.14
N LYS A 152 -1.77 -18.86 -10.65
CA LYS A 152 -2.20 -17.47 -10.87
C LYS A 152 -2.30 -17.13 -12.35
N LEU A 153 -1.32 -17.51 -13.18
CA LEU A 153 -1.37 -17.26 -14.63
C LEU A 153 -2.53 -17.99 -15.29
N LYS A 154 -2.86 -19.20 -14.81
CA LYS A 154 -3.97 -20.02 -15.30
C LYS A 154 -5.33 -19.41 -14.98
N GLU A 155 -5.52 -18.87 -13.77
CA GLU A 155 -6.73 -18.14 -13.38
C GLU A 155 -6.92 -16.84 -14.16
N ASN A 156 -5.82 -16.30 -14.71
CA ASN A 156 -5.77 -15.00 -15.36
C ASN A 156 -5.62 -15.08 -16.90
N VAL A 157 -5.92 -16.23 -17.50
CA VAL A 157 -6.00 -16.36 -18.98
C VAL A 157 -6.96 -15.31 -19.54
N GLY A 158 -6.53 -14.60 -20.58
CA GLY A 158 -7.26 -13.49 -21.19
C GLY A 158 -6.97 -12.12 -20.58
N LYS A 159 -6.30 -12.03 -19.43
CA LYS A 159 -5.84 -10.77 -18.85
C LYS A 159 -4.48 -10.34 -19.42
N ILE A 160 -4.07 -9.12 -19.06
CA ILE A 160 -2.83 -8.49 -19.48
C ILE A 160 -1.79 -8.57 -18.38
N ILE A 161 -0.54 -8.84 -18.75
CA ILE A 161 0.63 -8.87 -17.86
C ILE A 161 1.75 -7.98 -18.40
N SER A 162 2.61 -7.50 -17.51
CA SER A 162 3.94 -6.96 -17.82
C SER A 162 5.03 -7.77 -17.13
N THR A 163 6.24 -7.72 -17.67
CA THR A 163 7.43 -8.29 -17.03
C THR A 163 8.14 -7.26 -16.17
N ASN A 164 8.61 -7.66 -14.98
CA ASN A 164 9.33 -6.76 -14.06
C ASN A 164 10.82 -6.70 -14.40
N GLY A 165 11.13 -6.43 -15.67
CA GLY A 165 12.48 -6.55 -16.23
C GLY A 165 12.50 -6.44 -17.74
N PHE A 166 13.70 -6.28 -18.31
CA PHE A 166 13.91 -6.57 -19.73
C PHE A 166 13.73 -8.08 -19.95
N LEU A 167 13.10 -8.44 -21.05
CA LEU A 167 12.83 -9.84 -21.39
C LEU A 167 13.67 -10.22 -22.61
N SER A 168 14.68 -11.05 -22.38
CA SER A 168 15.48 -11.68 -23.44
C SER A 168 14.81 -12.99 -23.89
N THR A 169 14.63 -13.14 -25.20
CA THR A 169 13.93 -14.25 -25.86
C THR A 169 14.69 -14.68 -27.10
N SER A 170 14.36 -15.86 -27.64
CA SER A 170 14.98 -16.40 -28.85
C SER A 170 13.94 -16.73 -29.90
N ARG A 171 14.20 -16.47 -31.19
CA ARG A 171 13.35 -17.02 -32.28
C ARG A 171 13.52 -18.55 -32.42
N ASN A 172 14.60 -19.10 -31.85
CA ASN A 172 14.84 -20.53 -31.85
C ASN A 172 14.32 -21.19 -30.56
N ILE A 173 13.33 -22.06 -30.71
CA ILE A 173 12.74 -22.81 -29.59
C ILE A 173 13.76 -23.70 -28.89
N ASP A 174 14.71 -24.30 -29.62
CA ASP A 174 15.67 -25.23 -29.03
C ASP A 174 16.67 -24.53 -28.12
N VAL A 175 17.06 -23.29 -28.45
CA VAL A 175 17.87 -22.45 -27.55
C VAL A 175 17.11 -22.18 -26.26
N SER A 176 15.82 -21.82 -26.36
CA SER A 176 14.97 -21.61 -25.18
C SER A 176 14.80 -22.88 -24.33
N ARG A 177 14.76 -24.05 -24.96
CA ARG A 177 14.63 -25.33 -24.26
C ARG A 177 15.88 -25.71 -23.47
N GLN A 178 17.08 -25.29 -23.89
CA GLN A 178 18.31 -25.53 -23.12
C GLN A 178 18.24 -24.88 -21.73
N PHE A 179 17.56 -23.73 -21.61
CA PHE A 179 17.36 -23.08 -20.31
C PHE A 179 16.42 -23.85 -19.36
N LEU A 180 15.59 -24.77 -19.88
CA LEU A 180 14.74 -25.65 -19.07
C LEU A 180 15.52 -26.82 -18.45
N GLN A 181 16.64 -27.22 -19.06
CA GLN A 181 17.44 -28.38 -18.63
C GLN A 181 18.39 -28.05 -17.47
N ASN A 182 18.73 -26.77 -17.30
CA ASN A 182 19.66 -26.28 -16.28
C ASN A 182 19.00 -25.94 -14.94
N THR A 183 17.71 -26.23 -14.78
CA THR A 183 16.93 -25.76 -13.63
C THR A 183 16.59 -26.91 -12.68
N LEU A 184 17.12 -26.80 -11.46
CA LEU A 184 17.06 -27.80 -10.39
C LEU A 184 15.64 -28.31 -10.13
N ASN A 185 15.50 -29.63 -9.99
CA ASN A 185 14.34 -30.31 -9.42
C ASN A 185 14.03 -29.75 -8.01
N SER A 186 13.19 -28.73 -7.92
CA SER A 186 12.61 -28.28 -6.66
C SER A 186 11.10 -28.55 -6.70
N ASN A 187 10.55 -29.10 -5.61
CA ASN A 187 9.11 -29.37 -5.49
C ASN A 187 8.24 -28.09 -5.48
N THR A 188 8.85 -26.92 -5.61
CA THR A 188 8.21 -25.60 -5.49
C THR A 188 8.19 -24.82 -6.80
N HIS A 189 8.94 -25.24 -7.83
CA HIS A 189 9.06 -24.53 -9.10
C HIS A 189 8.78 -25.47 -10.27
N GLY A 190 8.07 -24.98 -11.29
CA GLY A 190 7.78 -25.72 -12.52
C GLY A 190 8.55 -25.16 -13.72
N PRO A 191 9.00 -26.02 -14.66
CA PRO A 191 9.55 -25.57 -15.94
C PRO A 191 8.46 -24.98 -16.82
N VAL A 192 8.74 -23.80 -17.39
CA VAL A 192 7.81 -23.03 -18.21
C VAL A 192 8.50 -22.59 -19.51
N LEU A 193 7.82 -22.83 -20.63
CA LEU A 193 8.18 -22.31 -21.93
C LEU A 193 7.16 -21.26 -22.37
N PHE A 194 7.58 -19.99 -22.40
CA PHE A 194 6.79 -18.92 -22.98
C PHE A 194 6.93 -18.94 -24.50
N LYS A 195 5.79 -18.95 -25.20
CA LYS A 195 5.70 -18.77 -26.64
C LYS A 195 4.98 -17.45 -26.90
N ILE A 196 5.69 -16.47 -27.44
CA ILE A 196 5.23 -15.09 -27.51
C ILE A 196 5.05 -14.70 -28.97
N ASN A 197 3.83 -14.35 -29.35
CA ASN A 197 3.50 -13.81 -30.66
C ASN A 197 3.62 -12.28 -30.64
N VAL A 198 4.54 -11.78 -31.44
CA VAL A 198 4.99 -10.38 -31.44
C VAL A 198 4.48 -9.70 -32.70
N ASP A 199 3.73 -8.62 -32.53
CA ASP A 199 3.23 -7.78 -33.60
C ASP A 199 4.03 -6.45 -33.59
N PRO A 200 4.96 -6.26 -34.54
CA PRO A 200 5.82 -5.08 -34.59
C PRO A 200 5.07 -3.77 -34.87
N SER A 201 3.83 -3.85 -35.38
CA SER A 201 3.01 -2.67 -35.68
C SER A 201 2.50 -1.95 -34.42
N LEU A 202 2.50 -2.64 -33.28
CA LEU A 202 2.02 -2.11 -32.00
C LEU A 202 2.95 -1.02 -31.42
N LYS A 203 2.35 0.00 -30.84
CA LYS A 203 3.00 1.20 -30.29
C LYS A 203 3.72 0.97 -28.97
N MET A 204 3.21 0.14 -28.08
CA MET A 204 3.81 -0.11 -26.76
C MET A 204 4.89 -1.20 -26.80
N VAL A 205 4.92 -2.00 -27.87
CA VAL A 205 5.84 -3.13 -28.02
C VAL A 205 7.18 -2.61 -28.51
N ILE A 206 8.13 -2.44 -27.59
CA ILE A 206 9.49 -1.98 -27.87
C ILE A 206 10.44 -3.15 -27.69
N PHE A 207 11.14 -3.53 -28.75
CA PHE A 207 12.16 -4.58 -28.75
C PHE A 207 13.29 -4.26 -29.73
N ALA A 208 14.39 -4.98 -29.61
CA ALA A 208 15.47 -5.00 -30.59
C ALA A 208 15.82 -6.45 -30.96
N ASP A 209 16.06 -6.69 -32.25
CA ASP A 209 16.75 -7.91 -32.69
C ASP A 209 18.24 -7.73 -32.36
N VAL A 210 18.80 -8.62 -31.53
CA VAL A 210 20.17 -8.48 -31.00
C VAL A 210 21.10 -9.60 -31.48
N GLU A 211 20.74 -10.33 -32.54
CA GLU A 211 21.48 -11.46 -33.15
C GLU A 211 22.99 -11.22 -33.31
N ASN A 212 23.40 -10.04 -33.79
CA ASN A 212 24.81 -9.70 -33.99
C ASN A 212 25.52 -9.19 -32.72
N LYS A 213 24.83 -9.21 -31.58
CA LYS A 213 25.24 -8.66 -30.28
C LYS A 213 25.05 -9.65 -29.14
N THR A 214 24.62 -10.89 -29.46
CA THR A 214 24.39 -11.97 -28.48
C THR A 214 25.70 -12.69 -28.16
N GLN A 215 25.69 -13.43 -27.05
CA GLN A 215 26.79 -14.34 -26.70
C GLN A 215 26.76 -15.65 -27.50
N ILE A 216 25.57 -16.10 -27.89
CA ILE A 216 25.38 -17.36 -28.61
C ILE A 216 25.45 -17.06 -30.10
N GLN A 217 26.60 -17.38 -30.72
CA GLN A 217 26.79 -17.15 -32.15
C GLN A 217 25.69 -17.81 -32.98
N GLY A 218 25.02 -17.02 -33.81
CA GLY A 218 23.90 -17.46 -34.65
C GLY A 218 22.55 -17.55 -33.92
N GLU A 219 22.46 -17.12 -32.66
CA GLU A 219 21.19 -16.98 -31.97
C GLU A 219 20.44 -15.74 -32.45
N GLN A 220 19.21 -15.95 -32.92
CA GLN A 220 18.27 -14.87 -33.22
C GLN A 220 17.59 -14.36 -31.94
N GLU A 221 18.36 -13.73 -31.06
CA GLU A 221 17.87 -13.17 -29.80
C GLU A 221 17.06 -11.89 -30.05
N VAL A 222 15.98 -11.75 -29.29
CA VAL A 222 15.12 -10.57 -29.26
C VAL A 222 15.01 -10.07 -27.83
N LEU A 223 15.40 -8.82 -27.62
CA LEU A 223 15.38 -8.16 -26.32
C LEU A 223 14.22 -7.17 -26.22
N PHE A 224 13.29 -7.45 -25.31
CA PHE A 224 12.14 -6.59 -25.01
C PHE A 224 12.46 -5.56 -23.93
N ASN A 225 11.84 -4.40 -24.06
CA ASN A 225 11.92 -3.32 -23.09
C ASN A 225 11.16 -3.65 -21.79
N LEU A 226 11.54 -2.97 -20.70
CA LEU A 226 10.98 -3.09 -19.34
C LEU A 226 9.47 -2.94 -19.21
N ASN A 227 8.84 -2.26 -20.16
CA ASN A 227 7.41 -1.95 -20.13
C ASN A 227 6.63 -2.73 -21.18
N SER A 228 7.19 -3.82 -21.69
CA SER A 228 6.51 -4.66 -22.67
C SER A 228 5.32 -5.36 -22.03
N VAL A 229 4.19 -5.32 -22.73
CA VAL A 229 2.91 -5.80 -22.24
C VAL A 229 2.41 -6.93 -23.12
N PHE A 230 1.89 -7.98 -22.48
CA PHE A 230 1.43 -9.19 -23.15
C PHE A 230 0.07 -9.61 -22.61
N LYS A 231 -0.77 -10.17 -23.48
CA LYS A 231 -2.03 -10.81 -23.13
C LYS A 231 -1.84 -12.32 -23.06
N ILE A 232 -2.30 -12.92 -21.96
CA ILE A 232 -2.26 -14.38 -21.79
C ILE A 232 -3.33 -15.00 -22.69
N LYS A 233 -2.92 -15.89 -23.61
CA LYS A 233 -3.84 -16.54 -24.56
C LYS A 233 -4.28 -17.92 -24.08
N SER A 234 -3.33 -18.74 -23.71
CA SER A 234 -3.58 -20.07 -23.15
C SER A 234 -2.41 -20.51 -22.29
N LEU A 235 -2.67 -21.51 -21.47
CA LEU A 235 -1.69 -22.15 -20.61
C LEU A 235 -2.02 -23.63 -20.56
N ASP A 236 -1.13 -24.46 -21.11
CA ASP A 236 -1.34 -25.89 -21.26
C ASP A 236 -0.06 -26.66 -20.90
N TYR A 237 -0.18 -27.82 -20.26
CA TYR A 237 0.98 -28.67 -20.00
C TYR A 237 1.37 -29.44 -21.27
N ASN A 238 2.59 -29.22 -21.75
CA ASN A 238 3.11 -29.90 -22.92
C ASN A 238 3.86 -31.18 -22.51
N SER A 239 3.24 -32.34 -22.75
CA SER A 239 3.81 -33.64 -22.41
C SER A 239 5.07 -34.00 -23.19
N ALA A 240 5.25 -33.47 -24.40
CA ALA A 240 6.43 -33.74 -25.23
C ALA A 240 7.68 -33.01 -24.71
N TYR A 241 7.50 -31.84 -24.12
CA TYR A 241 8.58 -31.03 -23.54
C TYR A 241 8.66 -31.10 -22.01
N LEU A 242 7.72 -31.81 -21.36
CA LEU A 242 7.59 -31.94 -19.92
C LEU A 242 7.57 -30.58 -19.19
N CYS A 243 6.91 -29.58 -19.79
CA CYS A 243 6.85 -28.23 -19.27
C CYS A 243 5.48 -27.59 -19.50
N TRP A 244 5.18 -26.56 -18.72
CA TRP A 244 4.02 -25.71 -18.98
C TRP A 244 4.31 -24.78 -20.15
N MET A 245 3.45 -24.78 -21.16
CA MET A 245 3.54 -23.89 -22.30
C MET A 245 2.55 -22.74 -22.13
N ILE A 246 3.08 -21.52 -22.08
CA ILE A 246 2.28 -20.31 -21.89
C ILE A 246 2.32 -19.52 -23.20
N GLU A 247 1.16 -19.41 -23.85
CA GLU A 247 1.03 -18.61 -25.06
C GLU A 247 0.71 -17.16 -24.69
N LEU A 248 1.58 -16.26 -25.12
CA LEU A 248 1.43 -14.82 -24.94
C LEU A 248 1.26 -14.13 -26.29
N LYS A 249 0.47 -13.06 -26.33
CA LYS A 249 0.39 -12.16 -27.49
C LYS A 249 0.73 -10.74 -27.05
N SER A 250 1.65 -10.08 -27.76
CA SER A 250 1.91 -8.65 -27.57
C SER A 250 0.63 -7.82 -27.77
N THR A 251 0.47 -6.72 -27.02
CA THR A 251 -0.78 -5.94 -27.00
C THR A 251 -0.57 -4.47 -26.64
N ASP A 252 -1.44 -3.61 -27.18
CA ASP A 252 -1.57 -2.18 -26.84
C ASP A 252 -2.89 -1.86 -26.11
N GLU A 253 -3.71 -2.87 -25.79
CA GLU A 253 -5.07 -2.70 -25.26
C GLU A 253 -5.16 -1.79 -24.02
N CYS A 254 -4.07 -1.64 -23.25
CA CYS A 254 -4.01 -0.79 -22.05
C CYS A 254 -3.29 0.56 -22.25
N SER A 255 -2.88 0.91 -23.47
CA SER A 255 -2.04 2.09 -23.72
C SER A 255 -2.68 3.39 -23.24
N ASP A 256 -3.95 3.63 -23.60
CA ASP A 256 -4.70 4.83 -23.20
C ASP A 256 -4.86 4.93 -21.68
N MET A 257 -5.11 3.80 -21.01
CA MET A 257 -5.26 3.73 -19.56
C MET A 257 -3.95 4.07 -18.85
N ILE A 258 -2.82 3.50 -19.30
CA ILE A 258 -1.49 3.83 -18.78
C ILE A 258 -1.20 5.31 -18.99
N GLN A 259 -1.50 5.87 -20.16
CA GLN A 259 -1.26 7.28 -20.46
C GLN A 259 -2.10 8.22 -19.60
N GLN A 260 -3.39 7.93 -19.41
CA GLN A 260 -4.26 8.69 -18.51
C GLN A 260 -3.70 8.68 -17.08
N TYR A 261 -3.25 7.52 -16.61
CA TYR A 261 -2.69 7.39 -15.28
C TYR A 261 -1.36 8.14 -15.11
N LEU A 262 -0.44 8.01 -16.07
CA LEU A 262 0.83 8.75 -16.07
C LEU A 262 0.58 10.26 -16.14
N THR A 263 -0.39 10.72 -16.92
CA THR A 263 -0.77 12.14 -17.02
C THR A 263 -1.33 12.65 -15.71
N PHE A 264 -2.26 11.92 -15.09
CA PHE A 264 -2.83 12.26 -13.80
C PHE A 264 -1.75 12.32 -12.71
N SER A 265 -0.86 11.33 -12.66
CA SER A 265 0.23 11.33 -11.70
C SER A 265 1.22 12.48 -11.91
N LYS A 266 1.54 12.82 -13.17
CA LYS A 266 2.38 13.98 -13.50
C LYS A 266 1.77 15.25 -12.95
N GLN A 267 0.50 15.52 -13.23
CA GLN A 267 -0.21 16.71 -12.74
C GLN A 267 -0.16 16.85 -11.21
N GLN A 268 -0.25 15.73 -10.47
CA GLN A 268 -0.18 15.74 -9.00
C GLN A 268 1.23 15.96 -8.43
N LEU A 269 2.25 15.71 -9.25
CA LEU A 269 3.65 15.73 -8.83
C LEU A 269 4.46 16.85 -9.49
N ASP A 270 3.88 17.61 -10.42
CA ASP A 270 4.60 18.54 -11.31
C ASP A 270 5.40 19.62 -10.58
N GLU A 271 5.03 19.97 -9.35
CA GLU A 271 5.77 20.92 -8.51
C GLU A 271 7.06 20.33 -7.91
N TYR A 272 7.29 19.02 -8.00
CA TYR A 272 8.45 18.35 -7.41
C TYR A 272 9.49 17.99 -8.47
N SER A 273 10.77 18.08 -8.10
CA SER A 273 11.84 17.56 -8.94
C SER A 273 11.71 16.04 -9.10
N PRO A 274 12.21 15.45 -10.21
CA PRO A 274 12.12 14.02 -10.48
C PRO A 274 12.64 13.13 -9.34
N ILE A 275 13.69 13.56 -8.63
CA ILE A 275 14.24 12.85 -7.46
C ILE A 275 13.25 12.83 -6.29
N ILE A 276 12.53 13.92 -6.04
CA ILE A 276 11.49 13.96 -5.00
C ILE A 276 10.26 13.15 -5.44
N LYS A 277 9.87 13.22 -6.72
CA LYS A 277 8.76 12.42 -7.27
C LYS A 277 8.94 10.93 -6.96
N PHE A 278 10.13 10.40 -7.23
CA PHE A 278 10.44 8.99 -7.01
C PHE A 278 10.23 8.54 -5.57
N GLY A 279 10.79 9.27 -4.61
CA GLY A 279 10.62 8.95 -3.19
C GLY A 279 9.18 9.12 -2.69
N ARG A 280 8.43 10.09 -3.25
CA ARG A 280 7.00 10.26 -2.92
C ARG A 280 6.14 9.14 -3.47
N LEU A 281 6.46 8.58 -4.65
CA LEU A 281 5.77 7.40 -5.15
C LEU A 281 5.98 6.21 -4.22
N LEU A 282 7.22 5.97 -3.76
CA LEU A 282 7.50 4.91 -2.78
C LEU A 282 6.69 5.11 -1.48
N LEU A 283 6.59 6.33 -1.00
CA LEU A 283 5.92 6.64 0.27
C LEU A 283 4.39 6.59 0.18
N ASN A 284 3.82 7.22 -0.84
CA ASN A 284 2.38 7.47 -0.91
C ASN A 284 1.64 6.42 -1.72
N GLU A 285 2.23 6.00 -2.84
CA GLU A 285 1.58 5.10 -3.78
C GLU A 285 1.88 3.63 -3.42
N MET A 286 3.11 3.32 -3.00
CA MET A 286 3.52 1.95 -2.64
C MET A 286 3.42 1.64 -1.15
N GLY A 287 3.23 2.64 -0.29
CA GLY A 287 3.26 2.45 1.16
C GLY A 287 4.59 1.91 1.70
N GLN A 288 5.67 1.96 0.91
CA GLN A 288 6.99 1.44 1.26
C GLN A 288 7.78 2.46 2.11
N VAL A 289 7.23 2.77 3.29
CA VAL A 289 7.74 3.83 4.19
C VAL A 289 9.24 3.66 4.49
N ASN A 290 9.69 2.43 4.73
CA ASN A 290 11.10 2.15 5.02
C ASN A 290 12.03 2.36 3.81
N GLN A 291 11.59 1.99 2.61
CA GLN A 291 12.40 2.15 1.40
C GLN A 291 12.47 3.62 0.99
N ALA A 292 11.36 4.34 1.07
CA ALA A 292 11.32 5.78 0.88
C ALA A 292 12.28 6.49 1.85
N GLY A 293 12.29 6.09 3.12
CA GLY A 293 13.22 6.62 4.12
C GLY A 293 14.69 6.39 3.78
N LYS A 294 15.05 5.19 3.33
CA LYS A 294 16.43 4.88 2.87
C LYS A 294 16.81 5.74 1.66
N TYR A 295 15.92 5.83 0.69
CA TYR A 295 16.11 6.64 -0.51
C TYR A 295 16.36 8.12 -0.18
N PHE A 296 15.52 8.74 0.63
CA PHE A 296 15.69 10.15 0.99
C PHE A 296 16.95 10.40 1.84
N ASN A 297 17.32 9.47 2.72
CA ASN A 297 18.57 9.57 3.48
C ASN A 297 19.81 9.43 2.58
N MET A 298 19.73 8.61 1.53
CA MET A 298 20.79 8.53 0.52
C MET A 298 20.91 9.85 -0.24
N LEU A 299 19.79 10.42 -0.71
CA LEU A 299 19.77 11.72 -1.38
C LEU A 299 20.35 12.83 -0.50
N LEU A 300 19.99 12.86 0.79
CA LEU A 300 20.48 13.88 1.71
C LEU A 300 22.02 13.83 1.88
N LYS A 301 22.63 12.64 1.75
CA LYS A 301 24.08 12.47 1.83
C LYS A 301 24.80 12.79 0.53
N SER A 302 24.14 12.61 -0.61
CA SER A 302 24.74 12.80 -1.93
C SER A 302 24.59 14.23 -2.45
N LEU A 303 23.47 14.89 -2.12
CA LEU A 303 23.21 16.25 -2.60
C LEU A 303 24.07 17.28 -1.84
N PRO A 304 24.65 18.27 -2.53
CA PRO A 304 25.29 19.42 -1.90
C PRO A 304 24.35 20.15 -0.94
N SER A 305 24.89 20.74 0.13
CA SER A 305 24.09 21.44 1.15
C SER A 305 23.30 22.63 0.60
N ASP A 306 23.75 23.24 -0.49
CA ASP A 306 23.12 24.35 -1.18
C ASP A 306 22.10 23.92 -2.26
N HIS A 307 21.96 22.62 -2.52
CA HIS A 307 21.04 22.09 -3.54
C HIS A 307 19.58 22.52 -3.27
N SER A 308 18.83 22.86 -4.33
CA SER A 308 17.47 23.41 -4.25
C SER A 308 16.48 22.47 -3.56
N ASP A 309 16.66 21.17 -3.75
CA ASP A 309 15.76 20.15 -3.21
C ASP A 309 16.00 19.76 -1.75
N ILE A 310 17.07 20.22 -1.07
CA ILE A 310 17.40 19.80 0.30
C ILE A 310 16.22 20.02 1.27
N ALA A 311 15.52 21.16 1.15
CA ALA A 311 14.32 21.41 1.96
C ALA A 311 13.19 20.41 1.66
N SER A 312 13.02 20.04 0.40
CA SER A 312 12.02 19.04 -0.02
C SER A 312 12.40 17.62 0.43
N VAL A 313 13.70 17.28 0.46
CA VAL A 313 14.20 16.03 1.03
C VAL A 313 13.91 15.97 2.53
N HIS A 314 14.24 17.01 3.30
CA HIS A 314 13.90 17.07 4.73
C HIS A 314 12.40 16.97 4.95
N ASN A 315 11.58 17.68 4.18
CA ASN A 315 10.12 17.55 4.26
C ASN A 315 9.67 16.10 3.99
N ALA A 316 10.26 15.43 3.00
CA ALA A 316 9.88 14.06 2.69
C ALA A 316 10.34 13.05 3.77
N ILE A 317 11.50 13.26 4.38
CA ILE A 317 11.95 12.50 5.56
C ILE A 317 11.00 12.74 6.74
N GLY A 318 10.53 13.98 6.92
CA GLY A 318 9.49 14.32 7.88
C GLY A 318 8.23 13.48 7.68
N ASN A 319 7.73 13.40 6.43
CA ASN A 319 6.57 12.57 6.09
C ASN A 319 6.82 11.08 6.37
N VAL A 320 8.05 10.58 6.15
CA VAL A 320 8.44 9.19 6.47
C VAL A 320 8.31 8.93 7.96
N TYR A 321 8.86 9.80 8.80
CA TYR A 321 8.78 9.67 10.26
C TYR A 321 7.36 9.84 10.78
N GLU A 322 6.57 10.74 10.20
CA GLU A 322 5.16 10.90 10.53
C GLU A 322 4.36 9.62 10.29
N ARG A 323 4.57 8.96 9.14
CA ARG A 323 3.94 7.66 8.85
C ARG A 323 4.38 6.54 9.79
N LYS A 324 5.56 6.65 10.40
CA LYS A 324 6.06 5.72 11.43
C LYS A 324 5.55 6.04 12.84
N GLY A 325 4.85 7.16 13.04
CA GLY A 325 4.47 7.65 14.37
C GLY A 325 5.62 8.32 15.14
N GLU A 326 6.79 8.50 14.53
CA GLU A 326 7.97 9.10 15.15
C GLU A 326 7.90 10.65 15.10
N PHE A 327 6.89 11.22 15.78
CA PHE A 327 6.51 12.64 15.63
C PHE A 327 7.61 13.65 15.97
N ASN A 328 8.51 13.35 16.92
CA ASN A 328 9.63 14.24 17.24
C ASN A 328 10.64 14.33 16.09
N LEU A 329 10.92 13.22 15.42
CA LEU A 329 11.83 13.18 14.27
C LEU A 329 11.16 13.79 13.03
N ALA A 330 9.85 13.62 12.89
CA ALA A 330 9.07 14.31 11.87
C ALA A 330 9.15 15.84 12.03
N LEU A 331 8.85 16.35 13.24
CA LEU A 331 8.89 17.77 13.56
C LEU A 331 10.28 18.37 13.29
N LYS A 332 11.34 17.73 13.78
CA LYS A 332 12.72 18.17 13.55
C LYS A 332 13.04 18.34 12.06
N ASN A 333 12.61 17.40 11.23
CA ASN A 333 12.83 17.47 9.79
C ASN A 333 11.96 18.55 9.11
N TYR A 334 10.73 18.75 9.55
CA TYR A 334 9.89 19.85 9.06
C TYR A 334 10.44 21.23 9.44
N GLU A 335 10.98 21.37 10.66
CA GLU A 335 11.66 22.59 11.13
C GLU A 335 12.91 22.89 10.31
N LEU A 336 13.75 21.88 10.04
CA LEU A 336 14.91 22.03 9.14
C LEU A 336 14.49 22.45 7.73
N ALA A 337 13.47 21.80 7.16
CA ALA A 337 12.93 22.18 5.86
C ALA A 337 12.39 23.62 5.86
N HIS A 338 11.72 24.04 6.94
CA HIS A 338 11.22 25.41 7.11
C HIS A 338 12.35 26.42 7.14
N GLN A 339 13.39 26.18 7.96
CA GLN A 339 14.55 27.06 8.09
C GLN A 339 15.25 27.26 6.73
N ILE A 340 15.54 26.16 6.02
CA ILE A 340 16.19 26.24 4.70
C ILE A 340 15.33 27.04 3.71
N ARG A 341 14.00 26.89 3.75
CA ARG A 341 13.10 27.67 2.88
C ARG A 341 13.11 29.15 3.25
N GLN A 342 13.10 29.49 4.54
CA GLN A 342 13.19 30.90 4.98
C GLN A 342 14.48 31.58 4.53
N GLU A 343 15.58 30.84 4.43
CA GLU A 343 16.87 31.36 3.95
C GLU A 343 16.92 31.52 2.41
N LYS A 344 16.18 30.69 1.66
CA LYS A 344 16.28 30.61 0.18
C LYS A 344 15.17 31.33 -0.59
N VAL A 345 13.99 31.50 0.00
CA VAL A 345 12.82 32.08 -0.70
C VAL A 345 12.19 33.21 0.11
N SER A 346 11.41 34.06 -0.55
CA SER A 346 10.70 35.16 0.12
C SER A 346 9.76 34.64 1.23
N PRO A 347 9.53 35.40 2.32
CA PRO A 347 8.64 35.00 3.42
C PRO A 347 7.22 34.58 3.03
N ASP A 348 6.71 35.10 1.91
CA ASP A 348 5.39 34.80 1.36
C ASP A 348 5.42 33.68 0.28
N HIS A 349 6.50 32.90 0.20
CA HIS A 349 6.60 31.82 -0.77
C HIS A 349 5.78 30.58 -0.35
N PRO A 350 4.99 29.93 -1.23
CA PRO A 350 4.10 28.81 -0.88
C PRO A 350 4.78 27.62 -0.20
N HIS A 351 6.04 27.35 -0.51
CA HIS A 351 6.82 26.31 0.16
C HIS A 351 6.95 26.53 1.69
N ILE A 352 6.94 27.77 2.15
CA ILE A 352 6.94 28.10 3.59
C ILE A 352 5.62 27.64 4.23
N ALA A 353 4.48 27.88 3.55
CA ALA A 353 3.17 27.41 4.00
C ALA A 353 3.11 25.88 4.09
N ILE A 354 3.72 25.16 3.15
CA ILE A 354 3.81 23.68 3.19
C ILE A 354 4.54 23.20 4.46
N SER A 355 5.70 23.79 4.78
CA SER A 355 6.41 23.42 6.02
C SER A 355 5.58 23.72 7.27
N LEU A 356 4.96 24.90 7.33
CA LEU A 356 4.14 25.32 8.47
C LEU A 356 2.95 24.38 8.67
N LYS A 357 2.25 24.00 7.59
CA LYS A 357 1.15 23.04 7.68
C LYS A 357 1.61 21.68 8.21
N ASN A 358 2.74 21.16 7.73
CA ASN A 358 3.26 19.88 8.21
C ASN A 358 3.67 19.95 9.69
N MET A 359 4.27 21.05 10.14
CA MET A 359 4.52 21.29 11.57
C MET A 359 3.22 21.38 12.36
N GLY A 360 2.21 22.08 11.83
CA GLY A 360 0.88 22.19 12.41
C GLY A 360 0.20 20.82 12.60
N ASN A 361 0.32 19.93 11.62
CA ASN A 361 -0.19 18.56 11.71
C ASN A 361 0.46 17.82 12.88
N ILE A 362 1.78 17.92 13.02
CA ILE A 362 2.50 17.27 14.12
C ILE A 362 2.13 17.87 15.47
N TYR A 363 2.02 19.19 15.59
CA TYR A 363 1.57 19.83 16.84
C TYR A 363 0.15 19.40 17.20
N SER A 364 -0.77 19.34 16.24
CA SER A 364 -2.15 18.91 16.45
C SER A 364 -2.22 17.45 16.95
N ARG A 365 -1.49 16.53 16.29
CA ARG A 365 -1.39 15.12 16.71
C ARG A 365 -0.79 14.93 18.11
N ARG A 366 0.03 15.87 18.58
CA ARG A 366 0.60 15.88 19.94
C ARG A 366 -0.28 16.58 20.98
N GLY A 367 -1.45 17.09 20.60
CA GLY A 367 -2.33 17.86 21.48
C GLY A 367 -1.92 19.32 21.69
N ASN A 368 -0.90 19.81 20.97
CA ASN A 368 -0.42 21.20 21.06
C ASN A 368 -1.24 22.12 20.13
N PHE A 369 -2.56 22.20 20.37
CA PHE A 369 -3.51 22.83 19.44
C PHE A 369 -3.24 24.32 19.17
N ASN A 370 -2.78 25.09 20.17
CA ASN A 370 -2.44 26.51 19.97
C ASN A 370 -1.26 26.70 19.00
N GLN A 371 -0.23 25.84 19.10
CA GLN A 371 0.90 25.88 18.17
C GLN A 371 0.48 25.43 16.77
N ALA A 372 -0.42 24.44 16.69
CA ALA A 372 -0.99 23.98 15.43
C ALA A 372 -1.78 25.10 14.73
N LEU A 373 -2.72 25.75 15.43
CA LEU A 373 -3.49 26.89 14.92
C LEU A 373 -2.58 28.03 14.45
N HIS A 374 -1.55 28.38 15.22
CA HIS A 374 -0.57 29.40 14.81
C HIS A 374 0.14 29.04 13.51
N CYS A 375 0.56 27.78 13.36
CA CYS A 375 1.21 27.31 12.14
C CYS A 375 0.24 27.34 10.94
N TYR A 376 -0.98 26.84 11.11
CA TYR A 376 -1.98 26.83 10.04
C TYR A 376 -2.43 28.23 9.65
N GLN A 377 -2.62 29.14 10.60
CA GLN A 377 -3.01 30.51 10.29
C GLN A 377 -1.92 31.21 9.47
N LYS A 378 -0.65 31.09 9.88
CA LYS A 378 0.46 31.62 9.09
C LYS A 378 0.56 31.00 7.70
N ALA A 379 0.30 29.70 7.58
CA ALA A 379 0.26 29.03 6.28
C ALA A 379 -0.88 29.60 5.41
N LEU A 380 -2.07 29.79 6.00
CA LEU A 380 -3.23 30.34 5.31
C LEU A 380 -2.98 31.79 4.85
N ASP A 381 -2.38 32.63 5.69
CA ASP A 381 -2.04 34.02 5.35
C ASP A 381 -1.09 34.10 4.13
N ILE A 382 -0.13 33.16 4.04
CA ILE A 382 0.77 33.05 2.87
C ILE A 382 -0.02 32.55 1.65
N GLU A 383 -0.84 31.52 1.82
CA GLU A 383 -1.64 30.94 0.74
C GLU A 383 -2.67 31.93 0.17
N GLU A 384 -3.22 32.84 0.99
CA GLU A 384 -4.14 33.90 0.56
C GLU A 384 -3.49 34.95 -0.35
N LYS A 385 -2.20 35.22 -0.15
CA LYS A 385 -1.46 36.17 -1.00
C LYS A 385 -1.09 35.57 -2.35
N PHE A 386 -0.87 34.26 -2.40
CA PHE A 386 -0.28 33.60 -3.56
C PHE A 386 -1.32 32.88 -4.44
N TYR A 387 -2.31 32.25 -3.83
CA TYR A 387 -3.29 31.44 -4.54
C TYR A 387 -4.63 32.16 -4.72
N PRO A 388 -5.37 31.86 -5.81
CA PRO A 388 -6.76 32.29 -5.96
C PRO A 388 -7.62 31.85 -4.76
N SER A 389 -8.77 32.50 -4.56
CA SER A 389 -9.69 32.20 -3.45
C SER A 389 -10.05 30.72 -3.38
N ASP A 390 -10.30 30.10 -4.53
CA ASP A 390 -10.68 28.70 -4.69
C ASP A 390 -9.45 27.83 -5.06
N HIS A 391 -8.47 27.72 -4.16
CA HIS A 391 -7.29 26.84 -4.36
C HIS A 391 -7.29 25.64 -3.41
N LEU A 392 -6.91 24.46 -3.91
CA LEU A 392 -6.97 23.21 -3.16
C LEU A 392 -6.17 23.24 -1.85
N GLN A 393 -4.98 23.86 -1.87
CA GLN A 393 -4.14 23.95 -0.67
C GLN A 393 -4.78 24.79 0.44
N LYS A 394 -5.49 25.88 0.08
CA LYS A 394 -6.25 26.70 1.04
C LYS A 394 -7.35 25.88 1.70
N GLY A 395 -8.12 25.13 0.90
CA GLY A 395 -9.15 24.22 1.40
C GLY A 395 -8.61 23.22 2.42
N MET A 396 -7.42 22.66 2.17
CA MET A 396 -6.75 21.75 3.12
C MET A 396 -6.33 22.45 4.41
N THR A 397 -5.74 23.65 4.33
CA THR A 397 -5.32 24.41 5.51
C THR A 397 -6.53 24.81 6.37
N ILE A 398 -7.61 25.30 5.75
CA ILE A 398 -8.86 25.65 6.42
C ILE A 398 -9.51 24.42 7.07
N LEU A 399 -9.50 23.26 6.39
CA LEU A 399 -9.99 22.01 6.97
C LEU A 399 -9.24 21.66 8.26
N ASN A 400 -7.90 21.77 8.25
CA ASN A 400 -7.06 21.47 9.42
C ASN A 400 -7.29 22.46 10.57
N ILE A 401 -7.54 23.74 10.26
CA ILE A 401 -7.96 24.74 11.27
C ILE A 401 -9.28 24.31 11.91
N GLY A 402 -10.29 23.96 11.09
CA GLY A 402 -11.59 23.50 11.58
C GLY A 402 -11.48 22.25 12.47
N LEU A 403 -10.69 21.26 12.06
CA LEU A 403 -10.42 20.06 12.88
C LEU A 403 -9.72 20.40 14.20
N THR A 404 -8.79 21.35 14.19
CA THR A 404 -8.06 21.75 15.40
C THR A 404 -8.99 22.47 16.38
N TYR A 405 -9.90 23.32 15.91
CA TYR A 405 -10.95 23.91 16.74
C TYR A 405 -11.91 22.85 17.31
N ALA A 406 -12.24 21.82 16.53
CA ALA A 406 -13.02 20.69 17.03
C ALA A 406 -12.30 19.95 18.17
N SER A 407 -10.98 19.77 18.07
CA SER A 407 -10.17 19.17 19.14
C SER A 407 -10.07 20.04 20.39
N THR A 408 -10.19 21.37 20.26
CA THR A 408 -10.30 22.29 21.41
C THR A 408 -11.74 22.51 21.88
N TYR A 409 -12.71 21.73 21.38
CA TYR A 409 -14.14 21.84 21.67
C TYR A 409 -14.80 23.18 21.30
N ASP A 410 -14.18 23.98 20.42
CA ASP A 410 -14.84 25.14 19.80
C ASP A 410 -15.57 24.68 18.53
N LEU A 411 -16.69 24.00 18.75
CA LEU A 411 -17.42 23.26 17.71
C LEU A 411 -18.10 24.19 16.69
N ASP A 412 -18.47 25.41 17.09
CA ASP A 412 -19.12 26.36 16.19
C ASP A 412 -18.10 26.98 15.21
N THR A 413 -16.94 27.42 15.71
CA THR A 413 -15.83 27.89 14.86
C THR A 413 -15.32 26.76 13.95
N ALA A 414 -15.25 25.52 14.46
CA ALA A 414 -14.90 24.35 13.67
C ALA A 414 -15.83 24.17 12.46
N LEU A 415 -17.15 24.23 12.67
CA LEU A 415 -18.14 24.08 11.59
C LEU A 415 -18.01 25.18 10.54
N VAL A 416 -17.78 26.44 10.94
CA VAL A 416 -17.56 27.55 9.99
C VAL A 416 -16.40 27.24 9.05
N HIS A 417 -15.24 26.83 9.60
CA HIS A 417 -14.08 26.49 8.78
C HIS A 417 -14.30 25.25 7.92
N LEU A 418 -14.88 24.18 8.48
CA LEU A 418 -15.14 22.95 7.71
C LEU A 418 -16.12 23.19 6.55
N HIS A 419 -17.16 24.00 6.74
CA HIS A 419 -18.06 24.41 5.67
C HIS A 419 -17.35 25.23 4.58
N HIS A 420 -16.50 26.18 4.97
CA HIS A 420 -15.71 26.94 4.03
C HIS A 420 -14.77 26.04 3.20
N ALA A 421 -14.10 25.07 3.84
CA ALA A 421 -13.29 24.07 3.15
C ALA A 421 -14.13 23.22 2.16
N LEU A 422 -15.33 22.80 2.56
CA LEU A 422 -16.25 22.04 1.71
C LEU A 422 -16.67 22.84 0.47
N GLU A 423 -16.94 24.13 0.62
CA GLU A 423 -17.28 25.03 -0.50
C GLU A 423 -16.14 25.13 -1.51
N ILE A 424 -14.91 25.34 -1.03
CA ILE A 424 -13.71 25.36 -1.89
C ILE A 424 -13.57 24.02 -2.62
N TYR A 425 -13.66 22.89 -1.91
CA TYR A 425 -13.54 21.58 -2.52
C TYR A 425 -14.61 21.32 -3.59
N LYS A 426 -15.87 21.71 -3.37
CA LYS A 426 -16.94 21.56 -4.36
C LYS A 426 -16.75 22.43 -5.62
N ARG A 427 -16.04 23.55 -5.51
CA ARG A 427 -15.74 24.43 -6.67
C ARG A 427 -14.54 23.93 -7.48
N VAL A 428 -13.50 23.44 -6.81
CA VAL A 428 -12.21 23.12 -7.44
C VAL A 428 -12.13 21.68 -7.92
N LEU A 429 -12.77 20.75 -7.21
CA LEU A 429 -12.69 19.33 -7.49
C LEU A 429 -13.90 18.86 -8.29
N PRO A 430 -13.78 17.76 -9.06
CA PRO A 430 -14.93 17.07 -9.61
C PRO A 430 -15.96 16.77 -8.51
N LEU A 431 -17.26 16.86 -8.84
CA LEU A 431 -18.36 16.61 -7.90
C LEU A 431 -18.27 15.26 -7.15
N GLN A 432 -17.56 14.30 -7.74
CA GLN A 432 -17.22 13.02 -7.13
C GLN A 432 -15.73 13.00 -6.83
N HIS A 433 -15.36 13.35 -5.59
CA HIS A 433 -13.97 13.35 -5.15
C HIS A 433 -13.85 13.01 -3.66
N LEU A 434 -12.83 12.21 -3.31
CA LEU A 434 -12.64 11.69 -1.95
C LEU A 434 -12.48 12.80 -0.90
N ASN A 435 -11.76 13.87 -1.21
CA ASN A 435 -11.63 15.02 -0.29
C ASN A 435 -12.97 15.67 0.08
N ILE A 436 -13.96 15.68 -0.82
CA ILE A 436 -15.31 16.19 -0.50
C ILE A 436 -15.98 15.24 0.49
N ALA A 437 -15.89 13.92 0.26
CA ALA A 437 -16.44 12.92 1.17
C ALA A 437 -15.81 12.99 2.57
N GLN A 438 -14.48 13.09 2.65
CA GLN A 438 -13.76 13.26 3.91
C GLN A 438 -14.18 14.54 4.65
N CYS A 439 -14.36 15.65 3.92
CA CYS A 439 -14.82 16.89 4.51
C CYS A 439 -16.25 16.79 5.08
N LEU A 440 -17.16 16.13 4.37
CA LEU A 440 -18.51 15.83 4.89
C LEU A 440 -18.43 14.96 6.15
N GLY A 441 -17.58 13.94 6.16
CA GLY A 441 -17.32 13.11 7.32
C GLY A 441 -16.83 13.92 8.53
N ASN A 442 -15.88 14.83 8.31
CA ASN A 442 -15.38 15.70 9.37
C ASN A 442 -16.47 16.63 9.94
N ILE A 443 -17.35 17.15 9.09
CA ILE A 443 -18.52 17.94 9.55
C ILE A 443 -19.45 17.04 10.37
N GLY A 444 -19.76 15.84 9.88
CA GLY A 444 -20.55 14.85 10.61
C GLY A 444 -19.94 14.53 11.98
N TYR A 445 -18.62 14.36 12.06
CA TYR A 445 -17.90 14.10 13.30
C TYR A 445 -18.07 15.25 14.33
N VAL A 446 -18.01 16.51 13.88
CA VAL A 446 -18.25 17.66 14.77
C VAL A 446 -19.70 17.65 15.29
N HIS A 447 -20.68 17.34 14.44
CA HIS A 447 -22.07 17.16 14.88
C HIS A 447 -22.24 15.97 15.84
N LYS A 448 -21.46 14.89 15.69
CA LYS A 448 -21.45 13.74 16.62
C LYS A 448 -21.02 14.20 18.01
N ILE A 449 -19.97 15.01 18.11
CA ILE A 449 -19.49 15.58 19.39
C ILE A 449 -20.56 16.51 20.00
N LYS A 450 -21.33 17.23 19.17
CA LYS A 450 -22.49 18.03 19.62
C LYS A 450 -23.72 17.19 20.01
N TYR A 451 -23.64 15.86 19.96
CA TYR A 451 -24.77 14.94 20.16
C TYR A 451 -25.94 15.14 19.18
N ASP A 452 -25.70 15.78 18.03
CA ASP A 452 -26.69 15.95 16.96
C ASP A 452 -26.64 14.75 16.01
N PHE A 453 -27.18 13.62 16.47
CA PHE A 453 -27.16 12.36 15.73
C PHE A 453 -27.92 12.42 14.41
N ARG A 454 -28.92 13.31 14.27
CA ARG A 454 -29.68 13.45 13.03
C ARG A 454 -28.81 14.06 11.93
N THR A 455 -28.18 15.19 12.21
CA THR A 455 -27.31 15.86 11.24
C THR A 455 -26.05 15.03 10.97
N THR A 456 -25.50 14.36 12.00
CA THR A 456 -24.38 13.41 11.84
C THR A 456 -24.71 12.33 10.82
N LEU A 457 -25.89 11.70 10.97
CA LEU A 457 -26.36 10.65 10.07
C LEU A 457 -26.47 11.15 8.62
N ASP A 458 -27.00 12.36 8.42
CA ASP A 458 -27.14 12.94 7.08
C ASP A 458 -25.78 13.18 6.41
N TYR A 459 -24.76 13.64 7.15
CA TYR A 459 -23.41 13.82 6.62
C TYR A 459 -22.68 12.50 6.36
N TYR A 460 -22.75 11.54 7.28
CA TYR A 460 -22.11 10.23 7.11
C TYR A 460 -22.73 9.44 5.95
N ARG A 461 -24.04 9.56 5.72
CA ARG A 461 -24.68 8.97 4.53
C ARG A 461 -24.17 9.60 3.24
N GLN A 462 -24.08 10.93 3.17
CA GLN A 462 -23.53 11.61 2.00
C GLN A 462 -22.06 11.24 1.75
N GLN A 463 -21.26 11.10 2.81
CA GLN A 463 -19.88 10.61 2.73
C GLN A 463 -19.85 9.20 2.12
N LEU A 464 -20.59 8.25 2.69
CA LEU A 464 -20.59 6.85 2.23
C LEU A 464 -21.09 6.73 0.79
N GLU A 465 -22.17 7.44 0.43
CA GLU A 465 -22.71 7.42 -0.95
C GLU A 465 -21.72 7.95 -1.99
N MET A 466 -20.86 8.89 -1.61
CA MET A 466 -19.82 9.41 -2.48
C MET A 466 -18.60 8.48 -2.52
N GLU A 467 -18.20 7.92 -1.39
CA GLU A 467 -17.15 6.92 -1.31
C GLU A 467 -17.50 5.66 -2.09
N GLU A 468 -18.75 5.20 -2.10
CA GLU A 468 -19.19 4.08 -2.94
C GLU A 468 -19.01 4.33 -4.45
N LYS A 469 -18.95 5.60 -4.87
CA LYS A 469 -18.73 5.99 -6.27
C LYS A 469 -17.24 6.19 -6.58
N CYS A 470 -16.48 6.68 -5.61
CA CYS A 470 -15.07 7.04 -5.74
C CYS A 470 -14.11 5.90 -5.40
N LEU A 471 -14.49 5.05 -4.46
CA LEU A 471 -13.68 3.97 -3.94
C LEU A 471 -14.06 2.64 -4.58
N PRO A 472 -13.11 1.71 -4.64
CA PRO A 472 -13.41 0.33 -4.96
C PRO A 472 -14.46 -0.27 -4.03
N SER A 473 -15.33 -1.11 -4.59
CA SER A 473 -16.35 -1.83 -3.80
C SER A 473 -15.74 -2.70 -2.69
N ASN A 474 -14.46 -3.08 -2.82
CA ASN A 474 -13.72 -3.83 -1.81
C ASN A 474 -12.98 -2.96 -0.75
N HIS A 475 -13.11 -1.63 -0.78
CA HIS A 475 -12.33 -0.75 0.09
C HIS A 475 -12.75 -0.88 1.57
N PRO A 476 -11.81 -1.03 2.53
CA PRO A 476 -12.12 -1.19 3.96
C PRO A 476 -13.02 -0.09 4.54
N ASP A 477 -12.78 1.16 4.15
CA ASP A 477 -13.54 2.32 4.64
C ASP A 477 -15.05 2.22 4.41
N LEU A 478 -15.51 1.54 3.35
CA LEU A 478 -16.95 1.41 3.07
C LEU A 478 -17.67 0.68 4.20
N SER A 479 -17.10 -0.42 4.68
CA SER A 479 -17.67 -1.18 5.80
C SER A 479 -17.52 -0.44 7.13
N LYS A 480 -16.41 0.29 7.31
CA LYS A 480 -16.18 1.11 8.51
C LYS A 480 -17.20 2.26 8.62
N HIS A 481 -17.45 2.99 7.54
CA HIS A 481 -18.40 4.10 7.56
C HIS A 481 -19.85 3.61 7.58
N LEU A 482 -20.12 2.43 6.99
CA LEU A 482 -21.39 1.73 7.20
C LEU A 482 -21.63 1.42 8.69
N SER A 483 -20.63 0.90 9.42
CA SER A 483 -20.79 0.60 10.84
C SER A 483 -21.03 1.86 11.68
N TRP A 484 -20.45 3.01 11.33
CA TRP A 484 -20.74 4.29 11.99
C TRP A 484 -22.18 4.74 11.81
N ILE A 485 -22.74 4.61 10.61
CA ILE A 485 -24.14 4.93 10.33
C ILE A 485 -25.07 4.02 11.13
N VAL A 486 -24.73 2.74 11.22
CA VAL A 486 -25.46 1.74 11.99
C VAL A 486 -25.43 2.02 13.49
N GLU A 487 -24.26 2.36 14.04
CA GLU A 487 -24.10 2.79 15.43
C GLU A 487 -25.02 3.98 15.74
N LEU A 488 -25.10 4.96 14.83
CA LEU A 488 -25.98 6.12 14.98
C LEU A 488 -27.46 5.73 14.98
N TYR A 489 -27.90 4.85 14.07
CA TYR A 489 -29.26 4.34 14.10
C TYR A 489 -29.59 3.64 15.43
N ASN A 490 -28.66 2.83 15.95
CA ASN A 490 -28.81 2.17 17.25
C ASN A 490 -28.90 3.18 18.41
N LYS A 491 -28.03 4.20 18.44
CA LYS A 491 -28.07 5.29 19.44
C LYS A 491 -29.38 6.09 19.38
N MET A 492 -30.01 6.17 18.21
CA MET A 492 -31.33 6.78 18.02
C MET A 492 -32.51 5.83 18.31
N GLY A 493 -32.27 4.56 18.68
CA GLY A 493 -33.30 3.54 18.88
C GLY A 493 -33.99 3.08 17.60
N LYS A 494 -33.41 3.34 16.42
CA LYS A 494 -33.99 3.07 15.09
C LYS A 494 -33.40 1.79 14.49
N ILE A 495 -33.49 0.69 15.23
CA ILE A 495 -32.81 -0.57 14.86
C ILE A 495 -33.35 -1.16 13.54
N ASP A 496 -34.65 -1.04 13.28
CA ASP A 496 -35.25 -1.50 12.01
C ASP A 496 -34.63 -0.80 10.80
N LYS A 497 -34.36 0.51 10.91
CA LYS A 497 -33.71 1.29 9.85
C LYS A 497 -32.24 0.91 9.67
N ALA A 498 -31.55 0.56 10.77
CA ALA A 498 -30.19 0.04 10.70
C ALA A 498 -30.14 -1.28 9.92
N MET A 499 -31.06 -2.20 10.22
CA MET A 499 -31.17 -3.49 9.52
C MET A 499 -31.52 -3.31 8.05
N GLU A 500 -32.51 -2.49 7.72
CA GLU A 500 -32.90 -2.19 6.33
C GLU A 500 -31.72 -1.63 5.55
N PHE A 501 -31.02 -0.64 6.12
CA PHE A 501 -29.85 -0.02 5.49
C PHE A 501 -28.72 -1.03 5.25
N CYS A 502 -28.39 -1.86 6.24
CA CYS A 502 -27.37 -2.90 6.06
C CYS A 502 -27.74 -3.93 4.99
N LYS A 503 -29.01 -4.37 4.94
CA LYS A 503 -29.48 -5.32 3.93
C LYS A 503 -29.41 -4.73 2.52
N GLU A 504 -29.82 -3.47 2.34
CA GLU A 504 -29.69 -2.76 1.07
C GLU A 504 -28.23 -2.73 0.59
N LYS A 505 -27.28 -2.42 1.51
CA LYS A 505 -25.85 -2.40 1.21
C LYS A 505 -25.29 -3.78 0.90
N LEU A 506 -25.72 -4.80 1.64
CA LEU A 506 -25.33 -6.19 1.40
C LEU A 506 -25.76 -6.66 0.01
N ASP A 507 -27.03 -6.46 -0.36
CA ASP A 507 -27.58 -6.90 -1.64
C ASP A 507 -26.88 -6.21 -2.81
N ARG A 508 -26.65 -4.90 -2.70
CA ARG A 508 -25.90 -4.15 -3.71
C ARG A 508 -24.47 -4.68 -3.86
N GLN A 509 -23.77 -4.98 -2.77
CA GLN A 509 -22.40 -5.48 -2.83
C GLN A 509 -22.32 -6.92 -3.34
N LYS A 510 -23.28 -7.79 -2.98
CA LYS A 510 -23.37 -9.15 -3.53
C LYS A 510 -23.51 -9.12 -5.06
N ASN A 511 -24.33 -8.21 -5.58
CA ASN A 511 -24.51 -8.04 -7.02
C ASN A 511 -23.25 -7.55 -7.75
N ILE A 512 -22.36 -6.81 -7.08
CA ILE A 512 -21.14 -6.25 -7.69
C ILE A 512 -19.95 -7.21 -7.57
N LEU A 513 -19.75 -7.80 -6.39
CA LEU A 513 -18.53 -8.53 -6.02
C LEU A 513 -18.69 -10.05 -5.99
N GLY A 514 -19.93 -10.56 -6.01
CA GLY A 514 -20.24 -11.96 -5.74
C GLY A 514 -20.29 -12.29 -4.25
N GLU A 515 -20.92 -13.41 -3.91
CA GLU A 515 -21.29 -13.73 -2.52
C GLU A 515 -20.12 -14.14 -1.62
N THR A 516 -18.98 -14.55 -2.18
CA THR A 516 -17.82 -15.05 -1.42
C THR A 516 -16.76 -13.97 -1.19
N HIS A 517 -17.05 -12.71 -1.48
CA HIS A 517 -16.06 -11.65 -1.37
C HIS A 517 -15.89 -11.18 0.10
N PRO A 518 -14.67 -10.91 0.61
CA PRO A 518 -14.44 -10.55 2.03
C PRO A 518 -15.24 -9.34 2.53
N GLN A 519 -15.57 -8.37 1.67
CA GLN A 519 -16.49 -7.28 2.06
C GLN A 519 -17.90 -7.76 2.42
N ILE A 520 -18.41 -8.82 1.80
CA ILE A 520 -19.70 -9.41 2.16
C ILE A 520 -19.63 -9.91 3.60
N ALA A 521 -18.53 -10.58 3.98
CA ALA A 521 -18.29 -11.02 5.34
C ALA A 521 -18.29 -9.84 6.34
N ARG A 522 -17.61 -8.73 6.01
CA ARG A 522 -17.60 -7.52 6.85
C ARG A 522 -19.00 -6.93 7.05
N ILE A 523 -19.83 -6.86 6.01
CA ILE A 523 -21.21 -6.37 6.13
C ILE A 523 -22.08 -7.35 6.94
N LEU A 524 -21.86 -8.67 6.79
CA LEU A 524 -22.52 -9.69 7.59
C LEU A 524 -22.17 -9.56 9.09
N MET A 525 -20.91 -9.24 9.43
CA MET A 525 -20.53 -8.95 10.83
C MET A 525 -21.29 -7.74 11.37
N ILE A 526 -21.46 -6.68 10.57
CA ILE A 526 -22.24 -5.50 10.98
C ILE A 526 -23.72 -5.88 11.18
N LEU A 527 -24.29 -6.71 10.30
CA LEU A 527 -25.66 -7.23 10.46
C LEU A 527 -25.82 -8.07 11.72
N ALA A 528 -24.84 -8.93 12.03
CA ALA A 528 -24.80 -9.72 13.25
C ALA A 528 -24.87 -8.82 14.48
N GLU A 529 -24.02 -7.79 14.53
CA GLU A 529 -23.96 -6.82 15.61
C GLU A 529 -25.27 -6.05 15.81
N VAL A 530 -25.97 -5.69 14.72
CA VAL A 530 -27.31 -5.06 14.81
C VAL A 530 -28.36 -6.04 15.33
N SER A 531 -28.32 -7.29 14.88
CA SER A 531 -29.30 -8.31 15.23
C SER A 531 -29.12 -8.89 16.63
N LYS A 532 -27.96 -8.70 17.27
CA LYS A 532 -27.57 -9.38 18.52
C LYS A 532 -28.60 -9.28 19.65
N ASN A 533 -29.29 -8.15 19.75
CA ASN A 533 -30.29 -7.88 20.79
C ASN A 533 -31.74 -8.12 20.31
N ILE A 534 -31.96 -8.30 19.01
CA ILE A 534 -33.29 -8.54 18.42
C ILE A 534 -33.53 -10.04 18.26
N ASP A 535 -32.60 -10.70 17.57
CA ASP A 535 -32.64 -12.12 17.26
C ASP A 535 -31.21 -12.70 17.38
N PRO A 536 -30.87 -13.24 18.56
CA PRO A 536 -29.56 -13.85 18.79
C PRO A 536 -29.24 -15.01 17.83
N ASN A 537 -30.25 -15.76 17.38
CA ASN A 537 -30.03 -16.87 16.46
C ASN A 537 -29.64 -16.36 15.07
N GLN A 538 -30.32 -15.33 14.59
CA GLN A 538 -29.98 -14.68 13.34
C GLN A 538 -28.58 -14.04 13.38
N SER A 539 -28.19 -13.49 14.53
CA SER A 539 -26.83 -12.96 14.75
C SER A 539 -25.77 -14.05 14.60
N VAL A 540 -25.96 -15.21 15.24
CA VAL A 540 -25.06 -16.38 15.07
C VAL A 540 -24.99 -16.79 13.60
N GLU A 541 -26.12 -16.80 12.90
CA GLU A 541 -26.15 -17.17 11.48
C GLU A 541 -25.30 -16.22 10.62
N TYR A 542 -25.45 -14.90 10.79
CA TYR A 542 -24.64 -13.93 10.06
C TYR A 542 -23.14 -14.05 10.37
N TYR A 543 -22.79 -14.26 11.64
CA TYR A 543 -21.40 -14.50 12.03
C TYR A 543 -20.83 -15.77 11.39
N ASN A 544 -21.58 -16.87 11.38
CA ASN A 544 -21.16 -18.11 10.73
C ASN A 544 -21.03 -17.96 9.21
N GLN A 545 -21.94 -17.24 8.56
CA GLN A 545 -21.83 -16.93 7.14
C GLN A 545 -20.56 -16.11 6.85
N SER A 546 -20.30 -15.06 7.64
CA SER A 546 -19.08 -14.26 7.55
C SER A 546 -17.82 -15.11 7.71
N LEU A 547 -17.75 -15.90 8.79
CA LEU A 547 -16.60 -16.76 9.08
C LEU A 547 -16.35 -17.76 7.94
N SER A 548 -17.41 -18.38 7.41
CA SER A 548 -17.29 -19.33 6.30
C SER A 548 -16.70 -18.69 5.04
N ILE A 549 -16.97 -17.41 4.80
CA ILE A 549 -16.41 -16.67 3.66
C ILE A 549 -14.93 -16.41 3.94
N LEU A 550 -14.60 -15.92 5.14
CA LEU A 550 -13.23 -15.53 5.51
C LEU A 550 -12.27 -16.72 5.60
N GLU A 551 -12.71 -17.87 6.12
CA GLU A 551 -11.89 -19.09 6.22
C GLU A 551 -11.47 -19.68 4.86
N ARG A 552 -12.17 -19.30 3.78
CA ARG A 552 -11.83 -19.73 2.40
C ARG A 552 -10.77 -18.84 1.74
N LEU A 553 -10.29 -17.79 2.42
CA LEU A 553 -9.40 -16.77 1.85
C LEU A 553 -7.94 -16.94 2.29
N THR A 554 -7.07 -16.06 1.79
CA THR A 554 -5.60 -16.12 1.90
C THR A 554 -5.07 -15.66 3.28
N PRO A 555 -3.78 -15.91 3.61
CA PRO A 555 -3.20 -15.52 4.91
C PRO A 555 -3.28 -14.02 5.25
N SER A 556 -3.36 -13.12 4.27
CA SER A 556 -3.57 -11.68 4.52
C SER A 556 -4.95 -11.37 5.13
N ASP A 557 -5.92 -12.26 4.94
CA ASP A 557 -7.28 -12.14 5.47
C ASP A 557 -7.44 -12.80 6.85
N HIS A 558 -6.37 -13.39 7.40
CA HIS A 558 -6.33 -13.90 8.77
C HIS A 558 -6.67 -12.81 9.79
N GLN A 559 -6.31 -11.54 9.53
CA GLN A 559 -6.69 -10.44 10.41
C GLN A 559 -8.22 -10.25 10.45
N ALA A 560 -8.88 -10.18 9.28
CA ALA A 560 -10.34 -10.06 9.23
C ALA A 560 -11.05 -11.28 9.83
N THR A 561 -10.48 -12.47 9.65
CA THR A 561 -10.95 -13.71 10.28
C THR A 561 -10.85 -13.64 11.81
N ALA A 562 -9.70 -13.15 12.32
CA ALA A 562 -9.49 -12.97 13.75
C ALA A 562 -10.43 -11.90 14.34
N GLU A 563 -10.70 -10.81 13.61
CA GLU A 563 -11.71 -9.80 13.97
C GLU A 563 -13.10 -10.43 14.08
N CYS A 564 -13.52 -11.21 13.07
CA CYS A 564 -14.80 -11.93 13.09
C CYS A 564 -14.93 -12.87 14.29
N LEU A 565 -13.91 -13.69 14.54
CA LEU A 565 -13.87 -14.59 15.69
C LEU A 565 -13.90 -13.84 17.03
N THR A 566 -13.24 -12.68 17.11
CA THR A 566 -13.26 -11.85 18.32
C THR A 566 -14.66 -11.25 18.55
N SER A 567 -15.32 -10.75 17.52
CA SER A 567 -16.71 -10.27 17.63
C SER A 567 -17.69 -11.39 18.04
N MET A 568 -17.52 -12.59 17.48
CA MET A 568 -18.26 -13.79 17.90
C MET A 568 -17.99 -14.14 19.37
N ALA A 569 -16.74 -14.07 19.81
CA ALA A 569 -16.37 -14.35 21.20
C ALA A 569 -17.04 -13.39 22.18
N CYS A 570 -17.00 -12.08 21.88
CA CYS A 570 -17.71 -11.06 22.64
C CYS A 570 -19.21 -11.36 22.70
N PHE A 571 -19.82 -11.71 21.57
CA PHE A 571 -21.24 -12.03 21.51
C PHE A 571 -21.60 -13.27 22.33
N TYR A 572 -20.87 -14.38 22.20
CA TYR A 572 -21.06 -15.57 23.04
C TYR A 572 -20.86 -15.25 24.52
N GLY A 573 -19.93 -14.36 24.87
CA GLY A 573 -19.76 -13.85 26.22
C GLY A 573 -21.02 -13.17 26.77
N THR A 574 -21.72 -12.36 25.96
CA THR A 574 -23.00 -11.74 26.36
C THR A 574 -24.12 -12.76 26.60
N LEU A 575 -24.05 -13.92 25.91
CA LEU A 575 -24.96 -15.04 26.10
C LEU A 575 -24.53 -15.99 27.24
N ASN A 576 -23.45 -15.67 27.97
CA ASN A 576 -22.81 -16.53 28.97
C ASN A 576 -22.31 -17.89 28.42
N MET A 577 -22.05 -17.99 27.12
CA MET A 577 -21.49 -19.18 26.46
C MET A 577 -19.96 -19.12 26.45
N PHE A 578 -19.34 -19.13 27.63
CA PHE A 578 -17.90 -18.87 27.78
C PHE A 578 -17.00 -19.91 27.11
N ASP A 579 -17.42 -21.17 27.00
CA ASP A 579 -16.68 -22.20 26.23
C ASP A 579 -16.56 -21.83 24.75
N HIS A 580 -17.66 -21.37 24.14
CA HIS A 580 -17.68 -20.97 22.72
C HIS A 580 -16.89 -19.68 22.51
N ALA A 581 -16.99 -18.74 23.46
CA ALA A 581 -16.22 -17.51 23.45
C ALA A 581 -14.70 -17.80 23.50
N LEU A 582 -14.28 -18.68 24.43
CA LEU A 582 -12.90 -19.11 24.56
C LEU A 582 -12.38 -19.77 23.29
N GLN A 583 -13.15 -20.69 22.69
CA GLN A 583 -12.76 -21.35 21.44
C GLN A 583 -12.55 -20.36 20.29
N CYS A 584 -13.45 -19.38 20.15
CA CYS A 584 -13.30 -18.35 19.12
C CYS A 584 -12.04 -17.50 19.37
N GLN A 585 -11.81 -17.09 20.62
CA GLN A 585 -10.67 -16.24 20.97
C GLN A 585 -9.33 -16.96 20.84
N LEU A 586 -9.24 -18.25 21.17
CA LEU A 586 -8.05 -19.06 20.95
C LEU A 586 -7.70 -19.16 19.47
N LYS A 587 -8.68 -19.48 18.61
CA LYS A 587 -8.50 -19.49 17.15
C LYS A 587 -8.06 -18.13 16.62
N ALA A 588 -8.68 -17.04 17.08
CA ALA A 588 -8.30 -15.69 16.70
C ALA A 588 -6.83 -15.39 17.08
N ASN A 589 -6.41 -15.80 18.28
CA ASN A 589 -5.04 -15.61 18.75
C ASN A 589 -4.02 -16.40 17.91
N ASP A 590 -4.34 -17.64 17.54
CA ASP A 590 -3.47 -18.46 16.71
C ASP A 590 -3.25 -17.84 15.32
N LEU A 591 -4.31 -17.30 14.72
CA LEU A 591 -4.22 -16.57 13.45
C LEU A 591 -3.37 -15.31 13.58
N LEU A 592 -3.56 -14.52 14.65
CA LEU A 592 -2.77 -13.31 14.90
C LEU A 592 -1.28 -13.63 15.10
N ARG A 593 -0.93 -14.75 15.75
CA ARG A 593 0.47 -15.18 15.94
C ARG A 593 1.16 -15.56 14.63
N GLN A 594 0.40 -15.94 13.60
CA GLN A 594 0.96 -16.25 12.27
C GLN A 594 1.28 -14.98 11.47
N VAL A 595 0.56 -13.88 11.70
CA VAL A 595 0.66 -12.64 10.93
C VAL A 595 1.57 -11.62 11.60
N HIS A 596 1.54 -11.55 12.92
CA HIS A 596 2.22 -10.51 13.69
C HIS A 596 3.42 -11.05 14.47
N SER A 597 4.36 -10.15 14.80
CA SER A 597 5.42 -10.43 15.75
C SER A 597 4.86 -10.68 17.15
N SER A 598 5.62 -11.42 17.98
CA SER A 598 5.18 -11.85 19.31
C SER A 598 4.87 -10.70 20.29
N ASP A 599 5.37 -9.51 19.99
CA ASP A 599 5.18 -8.26 20.74
C ASP A 599 4.04 -7.39 20.18
N HIS A 600 3.25 -7.88 19.22
CA HIS A 600 2.20 -7.06 18.62
C HIS A 600 0.98 -6.87 19.54
N VAL A 601 0.46 -5.65 19.57
CA VAL A 601 -0.59 -5.22 20.50
C VAL A 601 -1.92 -5.98 20.33
N TYR A 602 -2.25 -6.44 19.11
CA TYR A 602 -3.44 -7.28 18.90
C TYR A 602 -3.37 -8.64 19.63
N LEU A 603 -2.16 -9.20 19.82
CA LEU A 603 -1.98 -10.39 20.63
C LEU A 603 -2.29 -10.10 22.10
N ALA A 604 -1.87 -8.95 22.63
CA ALA A 604 -2.18 -8.54 24.00
C ALA A 604 -3.70 -8.42 24.22
N HIS A 605 -4.42 -7.76 23.30
CA HIS A 605 -5.87 -7.64 23.37
C HIS A 605 -6.55 -9.02 23.35
N SER A 606 -6.11 -9.90 22.45
CA SER A 606 -6.65 -11.26 22.34
C SER A 606 -6.40 -12.07 23.62
N LEU A 607 -5.17 -12.03 24.16
CA LEU A 607 -4.81 -12.70 25.42
C LEU A 607 -5.61 -12.20 26.61
N ARG A 608 -5.88 -10.89 26.70
CA ARG A 608 -6.75 -10.33 27.75
C ARG A 608 -8.18 -10.85 27.63
N ASN A 609 -8.73 -10.97 26.41
CA ASN A 609 -10.07 -11.55 26.19
C ASN A 609 -10.12 -13.06 26.53
N ILE A 610 -9.05 -13.80 26.23
CA ILE A 610 -8.90 -15.21 26.65
C ILE A 610 -8.94 -15.30 28.17
N ALA A 611 -8.19 -14.42 28.86
CA ALA A 611 -8.16 -14.39 30.31
C ALA A 611 -9.52 -14.10 30.94
N ILE A 612 -10.30 -13.17 30.36
CA ILE A 612 -11.67 -12.89 30.81
C ILE A 612 -12.54 -14.15 30.68
N SER A 613 -12.43 -14.89 29.58
CA SER A 613 -13.17 -16.13 29.38
C SER A 613 -12.79 -17.19 30.42
N TYR A 614 -11.48 -17.37 30.67
CA TYR A 614 -10.99 -18.26 31.72
C TYR A 614 -11.44 -17.83 33.13
N GLU A 615 -11.41 -16.53 33.45
CA GLU A 615 -11.91 -16.01 34.73
C GLU A 615 -13.39 -16.40 34.94
N LYS A 616 -14.22 -16.25 33.90
CA LYS A 616 -15.65 -16.61 33.95
C LYS A 616 -15.90 -18.12 34.06
N MET A 617 -14.97 -18.92 33.56
CA MET A 617 -14.97 -20.38 33.70
C MET A 617 -14.33 -20.85 35.03
N ASN A 618 -13.97 -19.93 35.94
CA ASN A 618 -13.24 -20.20 37.17
C ASN A 618 -11.84 -20.83 36.97
N ASN A 619 -11.26 -20.69 35.78
CA ASN A 619 -9.91 -21.18 35.50
C ASN A 619 -8.87 -20.08 35.72
N LYS A 620 -8.54 -19.84 36.99
CA LYS A 620 -7.77 -18.69 37.41
C LYS A 620 -6.29 -18.74 36.98
N GLU A 621 -5.67 -19.92 36.97
CA GLU A 621 -4.23 -20.05 36.66
C GLU A 621 -3.95 -19.61 35.21
N GLU A 622 -4.75 -20.10 34.27
CA GLU A 622 -4.66 -19.77 32.85
C GLU A 622 -5.05 -18.31 32.59
N ALA A 623 -6.04 -17.78 33.32
CA ALA A 623 -6.39 -16.36 33.25
C ALA A 623 -5.20 -15.46 33.66
N LEU A 624 -4.52 -15.80 34.75
CA LEU A 624 -3.33 -15.09 35.22
C LEU A 624 -2.18 -15.19 34.22
N HIS A 625 -1.93 -16.38 33.67
CA HIS A 625 -0.90 -16.58 32.66
C HIS A 625 -1.14 -15.68 31.43
N CYS A 626 -2.36 -15.68 30.90
CA CYS A 626 -2.73 -14.85 29.75
C CYS A 626 -2.63 -13.35 30.05
N LEU A 627 -3.03 -12.90 31.24
CA LEU A 627 -2.90 -11.49 31.63
C LEU A 627 -1.44 -11.06 31.81
N GLN A 628 -0.59 -11.92 32.35
CA GLN A 628 0.85 -11.64 32.49
C GLN A 628 1.52 -11.51 31.13
N GLU A 629 1.20 -12.40 30.18
CA GLU A 629 1.68 -12.30 28.81
C GLU A 629 1.17 -11.02 28.14
N SER A 630 -0.14 -10.73 28.24
CA SER A 630 -0.74 -9.49 27.73
C SER A 630 -0.10 -8.23 28.31
N LEU A 631 0.17 -8.21 29.62
CA LEU A 631 0.78 -7.08 30.30
C LEU A 631 2.20 -6.84 29.80
N SER A 632 2.98 -7.90 29.62
CA SER A 632 4.35 -7.80 29.12
C SER A 632 4.40 -7.14 27.73
N ILE A 633 3.45 -7.49 26.85
CA ILE A 633 3.33 -6.91 25.51
C ILE A 633 2.90 -5.44 25.59
N TYR A 634 1.89 -5.10 26.39
CA TYR A 634 1.46 -3.70 26.53
C TYR A 634 2.57 -2.80 27.12
N GLN A 635 3.28 -3.27 28.15
CA GLN A 635 4.38 -2.52 28.75
C GLN A 635 5.53 -2.30 27.76
N PHE A 636 5.84 -3.31 26.93
CA PHE A 636 6.85 -3.18 25.87
C PHE A 636 6.50 -2.11 24.83
N ASN A 637 5.23 -2.03 24.42
CA ASN A 637 4.80 -1.11 23.35
C ASN A 637 4.48 0.31 23.82
N TYR A 638 3.87 0.46 24.99
CA TYR A 638 3.27 1.73 25.43
C TYR A 638 3.86 2.29 26.73
N GLY A 639 4.66 1.51 27.45
CA GLY A 639 5.20 1.90 28.76
C GLY A 639 4.17 1.82 29.90
N PRO A 640 4.58 2.07 31.15
CA PRO A 640 3.79 1.76 32.34
C PRO A 640 2.58 2.68 32.57
N GLU A 641 2.56 3.88 31.99
CA GLU A 641 1.50 4.87 32.21
C GLU A 641 0.28 4.70 31.31
N ASP A 642 0.37 3.81 30.32
CA ASP A 642 -0.68 3.55 29.34
C ASP A 642 -1.96 2.98 29.98
N GLN A 643 -3.11 3.34 29.43
CA GLN A 643 -4.40 2.92 29.97
C GLN A 643 -4.61 1.40 29.90
N ASN A 644 -4.09 0.73 28.87
CA ASN A 644 -4.23 -0.72 28.72
C ASN A 644 -3.33 -1.48 29.69
N VAL A 645 -2.15 -0.94 30.01
CA VAL A 645 -1.29 -1.47 31.09
C VAL A 645 -2.03 -1.38 32.42
N LYS A 646 -2.52 -0.20 32.79
CA LYS A 646 -3.27 0.02 34.05
C LYS A 646 -4.50 -0.88 34.17
N ARG A 647 -5.25 -1.06 33.07
CA ARG A 647 -6.41 -1.96 33.02
C ARG A 647 -5.99 -3.42 33.25
N THR A 648 -4.93 -3.88 32.59
CA THR A 648 -4.46 -5.26 32.71
C THR A 648 -3.90 -5.53 34.11
N GLU A 649 -3.19 -4.56 34.71
CA GLU A 649 -2.74 -4.62 36.11
C GLU A 649 -3.92 -4.70 37.08
N ALA A 650 -4.99 -3.91 36.85
CA ALA A 650 -6.21 -3.97 37.64
C ALA A 650 -6.93 -5.33 37.52
N ASP A 651 -6.95 -5.94 36.33
CA ASP A 651 -7.51 -7.28 36.14
C ASP A 651 -6.72 -8.35 36.92
N ILE A 652 -5.37 -8.28 36.90
CA ILE A 652 -4.50 -9.17 37.67
C ILE A 652 -4.72 -8.97 39.18
N ALA A 653 -4.79 -7.72 39.64
CA ALA A 653 -5.04 -7.40 41.04
C ALA A 653 -6.39 -7.96 41.51
N ARG A 654 -7.46 -7.76 40.73
CA ARG A 654 -8.81 -8.30 41.01
C ARG A 654 -8.80 -9.82 41.11
N LEU A 655 -8.13 -10.52 40.18
CA LEU A 655 -8.02 -11.98 40.22
C LEU A 655 -7.27 -12.47 41.45
N ASN A 656 -6.21 -11.75 41.85
CA ASN A 656 -5.44 -12.06 43.06
C ASN A 656 -6.21 -11.74 44.36
N GLU A 657 -7.03 -10.69 44.40
CA GLU A 657 -7.88 -10.36 45.56
C GLU A 657 -9.01 -11.38 45.78
N LYS A 658 -9.60 -11.93 44.70
CA LYS A 658 -10.52 -13.08 44.79
C LYS A 658 -9.89 -14.34 45.43
N GLN A 659 -8.55 -14.41 45.54
CA GLN A 659 -7.85 -15.46 46.30
C GLN A 659 -7.98 -15.30 47.82
N ASN A 660 -8.16 -14.06 48.28
CA ASN A 660 -8.16 -13.70 49.70
C ASN A 660 -9.57 -13.58 50.27
N LEU A 661 -10.61 -13.51 49.43
CA LEU A 661 -12.01 -13.34 49.83
C LEU A 661 -12.89 -14.41 49.17
N ALA A 662 -12.89 -15.61 49.75
CA ALA A 662 -13.99 -16.55 49.60
C ALA A 662 -15.21 -16.06 50.40
N SER A 663 -15.80 -14.92 50.02
CA SER A 663 -17.19 -14.54 50.33
C SER A 663 -17.49 -13.13 49.81
N ILE A 664 -18.63 -13.05 49.10
CA ILE A 664 -19.47 -11.90 48.75
C ILE A 664 -19.52 -11.62 47.24
N ASN A 665 -20.70 -11.94 46.69
CA ASN A 665 -21.13 -11.62 45.34
C ASN A 665 -21.44 -10.12 45.25
N GLU A 666 -20.83 -9.44 44.28
CA GLU A 666 -21.38 -8.21 43.71
C GLU A 666 -21.47 -8.30 42.18
N PRO A 667 -22.41 -7.58 41.55
CA PRO A 667 -22.77 -7.78 40.15
C PRO A 667 -21.72 -7.18 39.22
N VAL A 668 -21.53 -7.83 38.08
CA VAL A 668 -20.60 -7.43 37.02
C VAL A 668 -21.34 -6.49 36.05
N GLU A 669 -20.90 -5.23 35.95
CA GLU A 669 -21.23 -4.36 34.82
C GLU A 669 -20.31 -4.70 33.64
N ILE A 670 -20.92 -5.09 32.52
CA ILE A 670 -20.25 -5.25 31.23
C ILE A 670 -20.16 -3.84 30.61
N HIS A 671 -19.01 -3.19 30.72
CA HIS A 671 -18.71 -2.02 29.88
C HIS A 671 -18.18 -2.50 28.54
N VAL A 672 -19.02 -2.36 27.50
CA VAL A 672 -18.58 -2.34 26.10
C VAL A 672 -17.65 -1.13 25.97
N THR A 673 -16.36 -1.37 25.82
CA THR A 673 -15.41 -0.32 25.47
C THR A 673 -15.76 0.17 24.07
N GLU A 674 -16.24 1.41 23.96
CA GLU A 674 -16.10 2.21 22.75
C GLU A 674 -14.59 2.29 22.46
N ASP A 675 -14.11 1.43 21.57
CA ASP A 675 -12.77 1.55 21.01
C ASP A 675 -12.70 2.88 20.25
N GLN A 676 -12.07 3.87 20.88
CA GLN A 676 -11.45 4.96 20.16
C GLN A 676 -10.31 4.36 19.34
N HIS A 677 -10.63 3.92 18.11
CA HIS A 677 -9.63 3.89 17.06
C HIS A 677 -8.93 5.25 17.02
N PRO A 678 -7.58 5.31 17.03
CA PRO A 678 -6.90 6.52 16.61
C PRO A 678 -7.08 6.62 15.09
N SER A 679 -8.21 7.15 14.65
CA SER A 679 -8.33 7.77 13.34
C SER A 679 -7.92 9.24 13.48
N CYS A 680 -6.63 9.47 13.26
CA CYS A 680 -6.06 10.77 12.91
C CYS A 680 -4.94 10.59 11.89
#